data_AF-A0A924YEV4-F1
#
_entry.id   AF-A0A924YEV4-F1
#
_cell.length_a   1.000
_cell.length_b   1.000
_cell.length_c   1.000
_cell.angle_alpha   90.00
_cell.angle_beta   90.00
_cell.angle_gamma   90.00
#
_symmetry.space_group_name_H-M   'P 1'
#
loop_
_entity.id
_entity.type
_entity.pdbx_description
1 polymer ?
#
loop_
_entity_poly.entity_id
_entity_poly.type
_entity_poly.pdbx_seq_one_letter_code
_entity_poly.pdbx_strand_id
1 'polypeptide(L)'
;FLPKIAKHIEELWQLIPKQPYQRGYKRKAFHAPGHSDLYANAQSAMFVALARSMDWYDEDILWFAQYAGYMIYSTDTLGQLFAAVIDAGGETGEQVFQILLASARGEHEIGVMGRHITRALLNASRPDGWDFIEKMLLAAQREEGLRQTILESIDEAHPEAFRRILRLIIDHELVRFSAVTRALDTWLGYAWDSESVRVINATLTQILTLLESADARDQALRTGNGEAVYEALWAIGFEDAFAAMAAAEPLLDDADVERRFGAVTLLVNLGLSEALPALLKAMDDPDLRVALSAPRGLPSYNHLYGYHGSYDDTLGKSGLFEVAERLLARMSKERKALEPLIWPWVSVTSERHVIANLMWAALGERSPKRLIPSLTDLSSYARAQAAQKLSEIGLQDPEVRDVLVKLIADRDTYVRGEMIKLFAEQNLSVEPQESLFLEGLLTRKADDLRRGVLSLLTKQGDADALSSADRLTESRKIEQRLAGLELLLLLHKQGRAVTECRARAERYAQVHADIAGAEKSFVEAITDAEQSLLTLDDALGLMNPANRSQPTPPRQRDVKLTSEAAVKTLVALDELIHEHRATPITVKTWQGEDQETLLGNAAYTFAFSHFNTPIDEELTRLPLREVWEQWVESRSGDLLDDDGLELVRAQYEAYIYDTYSWQHPLDATGDQPELVLKLRYPAICSRVLNWLVRLYPAPNTSDYLLDCLETTWAQIPHE
;
A
#
# COMPACT_ATOMS: atom_id res chain seq x y z
N PHE A 1 29.23 -2.79 -12.94
CA PHE A 1 28.50 -2.55 -11.68
C PHE A 1 29.42 -2.96 -10.52
N LEU A 2 30.00 -2.00 -9.79
CA LEU A 2 30.88 -2.19 -8.60
C LEU A 2 32.07 -3.18 -8.74
N PRO A 3 33.03 -2.96 -9.65
CA PRO A 3 34.11 -3.93 -9.92
C PRO A 3 35.02 -4.19 -8.71
N LYS A 4 35.24 -3.18 -7.84
CA LYS A 4 36.15 -3.29 -6.68
C LYS A 4 35.63 -4.19 -5.55
N ILE A 5 34.32 -4.45 -5.51
CA ILE A 5 33.69 -5.30 -4.48
C ILE A 5 32.92 -6.48 -5.07
N ALA A 6 33.05 -6.76 -6.37
CA ALA A 6 32.30 -7.81 -7.06
C ALA A 6 32.46 -9.20 -6.40
N LYS A 7 33.67 -9.54 -5.93
CA LYS A 7 33.93 -10.77 -5.18
C LYS A 7 33.14 -10.84 -3.87
N HIS A 8 33.03 -9.71 -3.17
CA HIS A 8 32.31 -9.63 -1.89
C HIS A 8 30.79 -9.69 -2.08
N ILE A 9 30.28 -9.16 -3.20
CA ILE A 9 28.87 -9.32 -3.57
C ILE A 9 28.55 -10.80 -3.84
N GLU A 10 29.47 -11.54 -4.47
CA GLU A 10 29.33 -13.00 -4.63
C GLU A 10 29.37 -13.71 -3.27
N GLU A 11 30.29 -13.32 -2.36
CA GLU A 11 30.33 -13.87 -0.99
C GLU A 11 28.99 -13.65 -0.26
N LEU A 12 28.41 -12.46 -0.37
CA LEU A 12 27.08 -12.15 0.17
C LEU A 12 25.96 -12.96 -0.50
N TRP A 13 26.02 -13.16 -1.82
CA TRP A 13 25.05 -13.98 -2.55
C TRP A 13 24.97 -15.40 -1.99
N GLN A 14 26.12 -15.96 -1.60
CA GLN A 14 26.24 -17.29 -0.98
C GLN A 14 25.88 -17.30 0.52
N LEU A 15 25.95 -16.16 1.21
CA LEU A 15 25.56 -16.03 2.62
C LEU A 15 24.03 -15.99 2.78
N ILE A 16 23.30 -15.33 1.88
CA ILE A 16 21.84 -15.11 2.02
C ILE A 16 21.05 -16.42 2.26
N PRO A 17 21.29 -17.54 1.54
CA PRO A 17 20.59 -18.80 1.80
C PRO A 17 20.84 -19.42 3.17
N LYS A 18 21.80 -18.90 3.95
CA LYS A 18 22.10 -19.32 5.33
C LYS A 18 21.39 -18.46 6.38
N GLN A 19 20.71 -17.40 5.97
CA GLN A 19 19.91 -16.53 6.83
C GLN A 19 18.44 -16.98 6.83
N PRO A 20 17.59 -16.40 7.72
CA PRO A 20 16.15 -16.60 7.62
C PRO A 20 15.61 -16.16 6.25
N TYR A 21 14.64 -16.91 5.71
CA TYR A 21 14.09 -16.59 4.38
C TYR A 21 13.05 -15.45 4.43
N GLN A 22 12.43 -15.22 5.59
CA GLN A 22 11.42 -14.18 5.76
C GLN A 22 12.04 -12.79 5.94
N ARG A 23 11.38 -11.76 5.42
CA ARG A 23 11.85 -10.36 5.47
C ARG A 23 10.74 -9.37 5.82
N GLY A 24 11.13 -8.17 6.23
CA GLY A 24 10.23 -7.07 6.56
C GLY A 24 9.67 -7.12 7.99
N TYR A 25 8.62 -6.35 8.26
CA TYR A 25 8.09 -6.12 9.61
C TYR A 25 7.44 -7.36 10.26
N LYS A 26 6.98 -8.33 9.45
CA LYS A 26 6.29 -9.53 9.95
C LYS A 26 7.18 -10.78 10.00
N ARG A 27 8.47 -10.66 9.65
CA ARG A 27 9.41 -11.78 9.58
C ARG A 27 9.56 -12.52 10.91
N LYS A 28 9.95 -13.78 10.82
CA LYS A 28 10.31 -14.69 11.92
C LYS A 28 11.69 -15.28 11.63
N ALA A 29 12.36 -15.80 12.64
CA ALA A 29 13.70 -16.37 12.52
C ALA A 29 13.72 -17.78 11.88
N PHE A 30 12.93 -18.02 10.83
CA PHE A 30 12.79 -19.33 10.18
C PHE A 30 13.76 -19.50 9.00
N HIS A 31 14.39 -20.67 8.92
CA HIS A 31 15.33 -21.04 7.85
C HIS A 31 14.71 -22.08 6.91
N ALA A 32 15.16 -22.13 5.66
CA ALA A 32 14.69 -23.10 4.67
C ALA A 32 15.87 -23.72 3.89
N PRO A 33 16.72 -24.53 4.57
CA PRO A 33 17.90 -25.10 3.95
C PRO A 33 17.51 -25.97 2.74
N GLY A 34 18.20 -25.80 1.62
CA GLY A 34 17.94 -26.56 0.39
C GLY A 34 16.83 -26.00 -0.52
N HIS A 35 16.16 -24.91 -0.13
CA HIS A 35 15.10 -24.25 -0.90
C HIS A 35 15.56 -22.89 -1.46
N SER A 36 16.48 -22.90 -2.42
CA SER A 36 17.11 -21.69 -2.97
C SER A 36 16.12 -20.71 -3.62
N ASP A 37 14.99 -21.21 -4.11
CA ASP A 37 13.92 -20.43 -4.73
C ASP A 37 13.28 -19.41 -3.77
N LEU A 38 13.13 -19.77 -2.49
CA LEU A 38 12.61 -18.86 -1.45
C LEU A 38 13.54 -17.66 -1.22
N TYR A 39 14.82 -17.80 -1.55
CA TYR A 39 15.83 -16.76 -1.37
C TYR A 39 16.02 -15.89 -2.62
N ALA A 40 15.44 -16.24 -3.78
CA ALA A 40 15.65 -15.52 -5.04
C ALA A 40 15.20 -14.06 -4.96
N ASN A 41 14.02 -13.81 -4.38
CA ASN A 41 13.51 -12.44 -4.15
C ASN A 41 14.40 -11.68 -3.16
N ALA A 42 14.87 -12.35 -2.12
CA ALA A 42 15.77 -11.80 -1.11
C ALA A 42 17.13 -11.40 -1.71
N GLN A 43 17.72 -12.26 -2.54
CA GLN A 43 18.95 -12.02 -3.27
C GLN A 43 18.79 -10.89 -4.29
N SER A 44 17.68 -10.88 -5.03
CA SER A 44 17.36 -9.82 -6.01
C SER A 44 17.15 -8.47 -5.32
N ALA A 45 16.38 -8.42 -4.24
CA ALA A 45 16.13 -7.20 -3.48
C ALA A 45 17.42 -6.66 -2.83
N MET A 46 18.28 -7.56 -2.32
CA MET A 46 19.61 -7.20 -1.82
C MET A 46 20.45 -6.59 -2.94
N PHE A 47 20.52 -7.22 -4.11
CA PHE A 47 21.32 -6.73 -5.23
C PHE A 47 20.84 -5.35 -5.68
N VAL A 48 19.53 -5.15 -5.81
CA VAL A 48 18.93 -3.85 -6.15
C VAL A 48 19.22 -2.80 -5.06
N ALA A 49 19.15 -3.18 -3.79
CA ALA A 49 19.45 -2.28 -2.68
C ALA A 49 20.92 -1.84 -2.67
N LEU A 50 21.86 -2.78 -2.79
CA LEU A 50 23.28 -2.46 -2.98
C LEU A 50 23.45 -1.58 -4.21
N ALA A 51 22.74 -1.92 -5.29
CA ALA A 51 22.93 -1.22 -6.53
C ALA A 51 22.57 0.26 -6.45
N ARG A 52 21.37 0.54 -5.94
CA ARG A 52 20.88 1.91 -5.70
C ARG A 52 21.74 2.67 -4.70
N SER A 53 22.29 1.98 -3.72
CA SER A 53 23.06 2.58 -2.63
C SER A 53 24.49 2.91 -3.00
N MET A 54 25.08 2.12 -3.89
CA MET A 54 26.52 2.12 -4.14
C MET A 54 26.90 2.64 -5.52
N ASP A 55 25.95 2.80 -6.47
CA ASP A 55 26.25 3.21 -7.86
C ASP A 55 27.05 4.52 -7.96
N TRP A 56 26.99 5.38 -6.94
CA TRP A 56 27.74 6.64 -6.89
C TRP A 56 29.18 6.51 -6.34
N TYR A 57 29.59 5.33 -5.86
CA TYR A 57 30.88 5.11 -5.20
C TYR A 57 31.71 4.04 -5.93
N ASP A 58 32.86 4.44 -6.50
CA ASP A 58 33.88 3.51 -7.01
C ASP A 58 34.92 3.24 -5.93
N GLU A 59 34.53 2.60 -4.83
CA GLU A 59 35.40 2.38 -3.67
C GLU A 59 35.49 0.90 -3.29
N ASP A 60 36.51 0.57 -2.47
CA ASP A 60 36.71 -0.80 -1.99
C ASP A 60 35.91 -1.10 -0.70
N ILE A 61 35.97 -2.37 -0.26
CA ILE A 61 35.21 -2.83 0.90
C ILE A 61 35.65 -2.18 2.22
N LEU A 62 36.92 -1.79 2.34
CA LEU A 62 37.44 -1.14 3.55
C LEU A 62 36.89 0.26 3.65
N TRP A 63 36.83 0.99 2.53
CA TRP A 63 36.19 2.30 2.48
C TRP A 63 34.71 2.18 2.88
N PHE A 64 33.96 1.22 2.32
CA PHE A 64 32.57 1.01 2.73
C PHE A 64 32.45 0.69 4.22
N ALA A 65 33.35 -0.11 4.81
CA ALA A 65 33.34 -0.40 6.25
C ALA A 65 33.56 0.86 7.12
N GLN A 66 34.35 1.83 6.64
CA GLN A 66 34.61 3.08 7.35
C GLN A 66 33.42 4.05 7.25
N TYR A 67 32.77 4.13 6.09
CA TYR A 67 31.74 5.13 5.81
C TYR A 67 30.29 4.63 5.94
N ALA A 68 30.08 3.33 6.18
CA ALA A 68 28.74 2.73 6.25
C ALA A 68 27.79 3.41 7.25
N GLY A 69 28.31 3.95 8.36
CA GLY A 69 27.51 4.69 9.34
C GLY A 69 26.84 5.96 8.78
N TYR A 70 27.35 6.50 7.69
CA TYR A 70 26.80 7.68 7.00
C TYR A 70 25.85 7.31 5.84
N MET A 71 25.68 6.03 5.55
CA MET A 71 24.87 5.50 4.44
C MET A 71 23.52 4.96 4.94
N ILE A 72 22.68 5.86 5.45
CA ILE A 72 21.48 5.55 6.26
C ILE A 72 20.51 4.57 5.55
N TYR A 73 20.35 4.65 4.23
CA TYR A 73 19.41 3.80 3.48
C TYR A 73 19.94 2.39 3.16
N SER A 74 21.18 2.09 3.53
CA SER A 74 21.92 0.92 3.05
C SER A 74 22.54 0.10 4.18
N THR A 75 22.40 0.56 5.43
CA THR A 75 23.11 0.00 6.58
C THR A 75 22.82 -1.48 6.81
N ASP A 76 21.58 -1.93 6.60
CA ASP A 76 21.24 -3.35 6.75
C ASP A 76 21.95 -4.23 5.72
N THR A 77 21.91 -3.82 4.44
CA THR A 77 22.52 -4.56 3.34
C THR A 77 24.05 -4.54 3.41
N LEU A 78 24.63 -3.40 3.81
CA LEU A 78 26.06 -3.27 4.08
C LEU A 78 26.51 -4.16 5.23
N GLY A 79 25.72 -4.25 6.31
CA GLY A 79 26.01 -5.14 7.42
C GLY A 79 26.08 -6.61 7.00
N GLN A 80 25.16 -7.05 6.13
CA GLN A 80 25.20 -8.41 5.57
C GLN A 80 26.43 -8.62 4.67
N LEU A 81 26.79 -7.62 3.85
CA LEU A 81 27.99 -7.66 3.02
C LEU A 81 29.26 -7.82 3.87
N PHE A 82 29.38 -7.04 4.96
CA PHE A 82 30.52 -7.15 5.87
C PHE A 82 30.58 -8.50 6.58
N ALA A 83 29.43 -9.06 6.99
CA ALA A 83 29.39 -10.42 7.55
C ALA A 83 29.96 -11.44 6.55
N ALA A 84 29.56 -11.35 5.27
CA ALA A 84 30.06 -12.24 4.24
C ALA A 84 31.58 -12.10 4.02
N VAL A 85 32.12 -10.87 4.07
CA VAL A 85 33.56 -10.61 3.94
C VAL A 85 34.33 -11.13 5.16
N ILE A 86 33.77 -10.99 6.37
CA ILE A 86 34.36 -11.54 7.60
C ILE A 86 34.40 -13.08 7.52
N ASP A 87 33.33 -13.70 7.06
CA ASP A 87 33.22 -15.16 6.93
C ASP A 87 34.12 -15.73 5.83
N ALA A 88 34.36 -14.97 4.76
CA ALA A 88 35.35 -15.33 3.74
C ALA A 88 36.79 -15.36 4.30
N GLY A 89 37.03 -14.66 5.41
CA GLY A 89 38.30 -14.65 6.13
C GLY A 89 39.42 -13.89 5.39
N GLY A 90 40.66 -14.18 5.76
CA GLY A 90 41.84 -13.50 5.23
C GLY A 90 42.05 -12.09 5.78
N GLU A 91 43.05 -11.40 5.24
CA GLU A 91 43.47 -10.07 5.73
C GLU A 91 42.36 -9.02 5.59
N THR A 92 41.64 -9.02 4.47
CA THR A 92 40.52 -8.09 4.23
C THR A 92 39.37 -8.32 5.23
N GLY A 93 38.98 -9.58 5.48
CA GLY A 93 37.96 -9.90 6.47
C GLY A 93 38.35 -9.48 7.89
N GLU A 94 39.63 -9.64 8.25
CA GLU A 94 40.15 -9.16 9.52
C GLU A 94 40.12 -7.64 9.62
N GLN A 95 40.53 -6.93 8.57
CA GLN A 95 40.52 -5.47 8.54
C GLN A 95 39.11 -4.90 8.66
N VAL A 96 38.14 -5.46 7.92
CA VAL A 96 36.72 -5.08 8.04
C VAL A 96 36.25 -5.30 9.49
N PHE A 97 36.53 -6.46 10.08
CA PHE A 97 36.15 -6.75 11.47
C PHE A 97 36.73 -5.73 12.45
N GLN A 98 38.02 -5.39 12.33
CA GLN A 98 38.67 -4.42 13.21
C GLN A 98 38.13 -3.00 13.02
N ILE A 99 37.82 -2.58 11.78
CA ILE A 99 37.19 -1.29 11.50
C ILE A 99 35.83 -1.21 12.19
N LEU A 100 34.99 -2.23 12.06
CA LEU A 100 33.66 -2.25 12.69
C LEU A 100 33.76 -2.21 14.23
N LEU A 101 34.70 -2.96 14.80
CA LEU A 101 34.96 -2.95 16.24
C LEU A 101 35.44 -1.59 16.75
N ALA A 102 36.38 -0.95 16.04
CA ALA A 102 36.88 0.37 16.39
C ALA A 102 35.79 1.44 16.23
N SER A 103 34.98 1.36 15.18
CA SER A 103 33.86 2.27 14.92
C SER A 103 32.81 2.18 16.01
N ALA A 104 32.50 0.96 16.46
CA ALA A 104 31.57 0.72 17.56
C ALA A 104 32.05 1.27 18.90
N ARG A 105 33.37 1.32 19.13
CA ARG A 105 33.98 1.92 20.34
C ARG A 105 34.18 3.43 20.22
N GLY A 106 33.93 4.04 19.06
CA GLY A 106 34.26 5.44 18.79
C GLY A 106 35.77 5.70 18.71
N GLU A 107 36.56 4.66 18.43
CA GLU A 107 38.02 4.73 18.31
C GLU A 107 38.49 4.85 16.85
N HIS A 108 37.62 4.55 15.89
CA HIS A 108 37.94 4.69 14.47
C HIS A 108 37.88 6.17 14.06
N GLU A 109 38.86 6.65 13.30
CA GLU A 109 38.97 8.07 12.90
C GLU A 109 37.73 8.57 12.14
N ILE A 110 37.16 7.71 11.30
CA ILE A 110 36.01 8.02 10.43
C ILE A 110 34.73 7.30 10.87
N GLY A 111 34.87 6.10 11.42
CA GLY A 111 33.78 5.14 11.45
C GLY A 111 32.91 5.36 12.66
N VAL A 112 31.59 5.30 12.48
CA VAL A 112 30.61 5.55 13.54
C VAL A 112 29.70 4.36 13.77
N MET A 113 29.25 4.22 15.01
CA MET A 113 28.30 3.17 15.39
C MET A 113 27.00 3.28 14.58
N GLY A 114 26.49 2.14 14.10
CA GLY A 114 25.23 2.06 13.38
C GLY A 114 24.78 0.62 13.17
N ARG A 115 23.60 0.44 12.58
CA ARG A 115 22.97 -0.89 12.39
C ARG A 115 23.81 -1.86 11.56
N HIS A 116 24.64 -1.34 10.64
CA HIS A 116 25.55 -2.16 9.84
C HIS A 116 26.54 -2.96 10.71
N ILE A 117 26.99 -2.42 11.85
CA ILE A 117 27.89 -3.11 12.78
C ILE A 117 27.17 -4.22 13.52
N THR A 118 26.01 -3.95 14.13
CA THR A 118 25.25 -4.97 14.87
C THR A 118 24.87 -6.11 13.93
N ARG A 119 24.43 -5.77 12.72
CA ARG A 119 24.11 -6.73 11.66
C ARG A 119 25.31 -7.59 11.29
N ALA A 120 26.45 -6.96 10.98
CA ALA A 120 27.66 -7.67 10.56
C ALA A 120 28.18 -8.62 11.63
N LEU A 121 28.34 -8.13 12.86
CA LEU A 121 28.94 -8.89 13.95
C LEU A 121 28.04 -10.04 14.42
N LEU A 122 26.71 -9.88 14.39
CA LEU A 122 25.77 -10.95 14.72
C LEU A 122 25.61 -11.99 13.61
N ASN A 123 25.76 -11.60 12.34
CA ASN A 123 25.62 -12.50 11.20
C ASN A 123 26.89 -13.32 10.91
N ALA A 124 28.06 -12.72 11.08
CA ALA A 124 29.33 -13.40 10.83
C ALA A 124 29.49 -14.60 11.77
N SER A 125 30.03 -15.70 11.27
CA SER A 125 30.43 -16.91 12.00
C SER A 125 31.72 -16.66 12.80
N ARG A 126 31.71 -15.63 13.67
CA ARG A 126 32.88 -15.16 14.42
C ARG A 126 32.51 -14.87 15.89
N PRO A 127 32.78 -15.80 16.82
CA PRO A 127 32.42 -15.67 18.24
C PRO A 127 32.88 -14.39 18.92
N ASP A 128 34.07 -13.88 18.59
CA ASP A 128 34.58 -12.61 19.14
C ASP A 128 33.65 -11.42 18.87
N GLY A 129 32.96 -11.42 17.72
CA GLY A 129 31.96 -10.42 17.36
C GLY A 129 30.70 -10.55 18.22
N TRP A 130 30.27 -11.77 18.49
CA TRP A 130 29.11 -12.06 19.35
C TRP A 130 29.39 -11.62 20.79
N ASP A 131 30.56 -11.98 21.33
CA ASP A 131 31.02 -11.55 22.66
C ASP A 131 31.04 -10.02 22.80
N PHE A 132 31.43 -9.32 21.73
CA PHE A 132 31.43 -7.86 21.71
C PHE A 132 30.01 -7.28 21.77
N ILE A 133 29.08 -7.83 20.98
CA ILE A 133 27.67 -7.39 20.99
C ILE A 133 26.98 -7.74 22.31
N GLU A 134 27.26 -8.89 22.92
CA GLU A 134 26.75 -9.26 24.24
C GLU A 134 27.16 -8.25 25.31
N LYS A 135 28.45 -7.90 25.37
CA LYS A 135 28.97 -6.88 26.29
C LYS A 135 28.33 -5.51 26.04
N MET A 136 28.15 -5.15 24.78
CA MET A 136 27.50 -3.90 24.39
C MET A 136 26.03 -3.86 24.82
N LEU A 137 25.28 -4.95 24.62
CA LEU A 137 23.88 -5.05 25.03
C LEU A 137 23.73 -4.91 26.55
N LEU A 138 24.63 -5.54 27.32
CA LEU A 138 24.68 -5.37 28.78
C LEU A 138 25.07 -3.94 29.20
N ALA A 139 25.97 -3.30 28.46
CA ALA A 139 26.41 -1.93 28.75
C ALA A 139 25.35 -0.87 28.41
N ALA A 140 24.46 -1.15 27.44
CA ALA A 140 23.45 -0.22 26.94
C ALA A 140 22.40 0.23 27.97
N GLN A 141 22.47 -0.19 29.24
CA GLN A 141 21.63 0.16 30.41
C GLN A 141 20.53 1.21 30.25
N ARG A 142 20.83 2.49 29.98
CA ARG A 142 19.82 3.58 29.80
C ARG A 142 19.67 4.05 28.34
N GLU A 143 20.46 3.51 27.43
CA GLU A 143 20.48 3.84 26.00
C GLU A 143 19.47 2.95 25.23
N GLU A 144 18.20 3.34 25.26
CA GLU A 144 17.12 2.59 24.59
C GLU A 144 17.36 2.44 23.07
N GLY A 145 17.85 3.49 22.40
CA GLY A 145 18.14 3.44 20.96
C GLY A 145 19.22 2.42 20.60
N LEU A 146 20.26 2.28 21.43
CA LEU A 146 21.31 1.28 21.23
C LEU A 146 20.77 -0.13 21.47
N ARG A 147 20.00 -0.34 22.54
CA ARG A 147 19.32 -1.62 22.79
C ARG A 147 18.45 -2.03 21.61
N GLN A 148 17.61 -1.11 21.13
CA GLN A 148 16.73 -1.36 20.01
C GLN A 148 17.52 -1.75 18.75
N THR A 149 18.59 -1.03 18.42
CA THR A 149 19.45 -1.32 17.27
C THR A 149 20.02 -2.74 17.31
N ILE A 150 20.49 -3.19 18.49
CA ILE A 150 21.02 -4.54 18.69
C ILE A 150 19.90 -5.58 18.57
N LEU A 151 18.81 -5.41 19.34
CA LEU A 151 17.69 -6.35 19.44
C LEU A 151 16.97 -6.57 18.11
N GLU A 152 16.79 -5.53 17.30
CA GLU A 152 16.18 -5.64 15.97
C GLU A 152 17.07 -6.30 14.91
N SER A 153 18.29 -6.70 15.27
CA SER A 153 19.21 -7.40 14.38
C SER A 153 19.32 -8.91 14.65
N ILE A 154 18.78 -9.37 15.78
CA ILE A 154 19.05 -10.70 16.33
C ILE A 154 18.30 -11.82 15.62
N ASP A 155 17.07 -11.57 15.14
CA ASP A 155 16.31 -12.59 14.41
C ASP A 155 16.95 -13.05 13.11
N GLU A 156 17.83 -12.22 12.55
CA GLU A 156 18.62 -12.54 11.35
C GLU A 156 20.08 -12.86 11.70
N ALA A 157 20.41 -13.11 12.98
CA ALA A 157 21.76 -13.45 13.41
C ALA A 157 22.14 -14.89 13.03
N HIS A 158 23.44 -15.18 13.11
CA HIS A 158 23.92 -16.56 13.07
C HIS A 158 23.19 -17.40 14.14
N PRO A 159 22.78 -18.66 13.86
CA PRO A 159 21.96 -19.45 14.80
C PRO A 159 22.56 -19.59 16.20
N GLU A 160 23.88 -19.75 16.29
CA GLU A 160 24.58 -19.79 17.58
C GLU A 160 24.62 -18.42 18.29
N ALA A 161 24.74 -17.32 17.54
CA ALA A 161 24.64 -15.98 18.13
C ALA A 161 23.25 -15.71 18.69
N PHE A 162 22.19 -16.15 17.98
CA PHE A 162 20.81 -16.08 18.47
C PHE A 162 20.65 -16.81 19.81
N ARG A 163 21.09 -18.09 19.89
CA ARG A 163 21.01 -18.89 21.13
C ARG A 163 21.76 -18.24 22.29
N ARG A 164 22.95 -17.70 22.03
CA ARG A 164 23.76 -17.02 23.05
C ARG A 164 23.10 -15.75 23.58
N ILE A 165 22.55 -14.92 22.70
CA ILE A 165 21.80 -13.72 23.08
C ILE A 165 20.53 -14.08 23.84
N LEU A 166 19.80 -15.11 23.42
CA LEU A 166 18.60 -15.57 24.12
C LEU A 166 18.95 -15.98 25.56
N ARG A 167 20.05 -16.72 25.74
CA ARG A 167 20.60 -17.06 27.06
C ARG A 167 21.00 -15.82 27.85
N LEU A 168 21.68 -14.85 27.23
CA LEU A 168 22.04 -13.57 27.87
C LEU A 168 20.80 -12.80 28.37
N ILE A 169 19.73 -12.76 27.58
CA ILE A 169 18.47 -12.11 27.94
C ILE A 169 17.86 -12.74 29.20
N ILE A 170 17.88 -14.08 29.27
CA ILE A 170 17.36 -14.84 30.41
C ILE A 170 18.25 -14.62 31.64
N ASP A 171 19.55 -14.88 31.51
CA ASP A 171 20.52 -14.87 32.61
C ASP A 171 20.66 -13.48 33.27
N HIS A 172 20.49 -12.42 32.48
CA HIS A 172 20.56 -11.03 32.95
C HIS A 172 19.19 -10.36 33.10
N GLU A 173 18.09 -11.11 33.04
CA GLU A 173 16.70 -10.66 33.23
C GLU A 173 16.31 -9.45 32.35
N LEU A 174 16.78 -9.40 31.10
CA LEU A 174 16.68 -8.22 30.24
C LEU A 174 15.24 -7.92 29.77
N VAL A 175 14.30 -8.85 29.94
CA VAL A 175 12.85 -8.67 29.62
C VAL A 175 12.21 -7.49 30.37
N ARG A 176 12.85 -6.97 31.43
CA ARG A 176 12.44 -5.72 32.09
C ARG A 176 12.50 -4.48 31.18
N PHE A 177 13.19 -4.54 30.04
CA PHE A 177 13.26 -3.45 29.06
C PHE A 177 12.25 -3.66 27.93
N SER A 178 11.45 -2.64 27.62
CA SER A 178 10.36 -2.76 26.64
C SER A 178 10.82 -3.06 25.21
N ALA A 179 12.02 -2.61 24.80
CA ALA A 179 12.62 -3.03 23.53
C ALA A 179 12.83 -4.55 23.42
N VAL A 180 13.09 -5.25 24.53
CA VAL A 180 13.31 -6.71 24.53
C VAL A 180 12.01 -7.42 24.19
N THR A 181 10.90 -7.10 24.88
CA THR A 181 9.59 -7.69 24.59
C THR A 181 9.19 -7.49 23.13
N ARG A 182 9.34 -6.26 22.62
CA ARG A 182 9.00 -5.91 21.22
C ARG A 182 9.84 -6.70 20.21
N ALA A 183 11.13 -6.89 20.49
CA ALA A 183 12.00 -7.68 19.63
C ALA A 183 11.58 -9.15 19.63
N LEU A 184 11.35 -9.73 20.82
CA LEU A 184 10.88 -11.10 20.97
C LEU A 184 9.56 -11.36 20.25
N ASP A 185 8.62 -10.41 20.29
CA ASP A 185 7.36 -10.50 19.53
C ASP A 185 7.58 -10.63 18.03
N THR A 186 8.57 -9.92 17.51
CA THR A 186 8.97 -10.03 16.10
C THR A 186 9.55 -11.42 15.84
N TRP A 187 10.49 -11.89 16.66
CA TRP A 187 11.22 -13.14 16.45
C TRP A 187 10.31 -14.36 16.52
N LEU A 188 9.44 -14.38 17.54
CA LEU A 188 8.65 -15.54 17.95
C LEU A 188 7.22 -15.52 17.41
N GLY A 189 6.68 -14.35 17.08
CA GLY A 189 5.34 -14.22 16.51
C GLY A 189 4.16 -14.32 17.48
N TYR A 190 4.39 -14.09 18.78
CA TYR A 190 3.32 -14.10 19.79
C TYR A 190 2.45 -12.85 19.76
N ALA A 191 3.00 -11.68 19.42
CA ALA A 191 2.33 -10.39 19.50
C ALA A 191 1.85 -10.06 20.94
N TRP A 192 2.74 -10.18 21.92
CA TRP A 192 2.51 -9.78 23.30
C TRP A 192 2.15 -8.29 23.39
N ASP A 193 1.02 -7.99 24.01
CA ASP A 193 0.59 -6.60 24.25
C ASP A 193 1.10 -6.09 25.61
N SER A 194 0.85 -6.86 26.69
CA SER A 194 1.19 -6.49 28.07
C SER A 194 1.43 -7.71 28.96
N GLU A 195 2.12 -8.71 28.43
CA GLU A 195 2.35 -9.96 29.17
C GLU A 195 3.38 -9.80 30.29
N SER A 196 3.24 -10.59 31.36
CA SER A 196 4.13 -10.46 32.52
C SER A 196 5.55 -10.93 32.21
N VAL A 197 6.55 -10.22 32.75
CA VAL A 197 7.98 -10.59 32.66
C VAL A 197 8.21 -12.06 33.04
N ARG A 198 7.45 -12.57 34.02
CA ARG A 198 7.52 -13.96 34.46
C ARG A 198 7.10 -14.95 33.37
N VAL A 199 5.99 -14.68 32.68
CA VAL A 199 5.49 -15.54 31.61
C VAL A 199 6.44 -15.52 30.44
N ILE A 200 6.89 -14.32 30.02
CA ILE A 200 7.87 -14.18 28.95
C ILE A 200 9.15 -14.98 29.27
N ASN A 201 9.75 -14.79 30.45
CA ASN A 201 10.96 -15.54 30.83
C ASN A 201 10.76 -17.07 30.85
N ALA A 202 9.58 -17.55 31.26
CA ALA A 202 9.26 -18.97 31.22
C ALA A 202 9.21 -19.49 29.78
N THR A 203 8.53 -18.77 28.88
CA THR A 203 8.50 -19.06 27.44
C THR A 203 9.90 -19.06 26.83
N LEU A 204 10.74 -18.06 27.12
CA LEU A 204 12.12 -18.00 26.60
C LEU A 204 12.98 -19.18 27.09
N THR A 205 12.84 -19.55 28.36
CA THR A 205 13.56 -20.70 28.93
C THR A 205 13.15 -22.01 28.24
N GLN A 206 11.86 -22.15 27.96
CA GLN A 206 11.32 -23.31 27.25
C GLN A 206 11.80 -23.34 25.79
N ILE A 207 11.73 -22.22 25.07
CA ILE A 207 12.24 -22.10 23.69
C ILE A 207 13.74 -22.41 23.64
N LEU A 208 14.55 -21.89 24.56
CA LEU A 208 15.98 -22.19 24.60
C LEU A 208 16.23 -23.70 24.80
N THR A 209 15.47 -24.34 25.69
CA THR A 209 15.54 -25.80 25.90
C THR A 209 15.20 -26.58 24.63
N LEU A 210 14.16 -26.16 23.89
CA LEU A 210 13.73 -26.80 22.65
C LEU A 210 14.72 -26.57 21.50
N LEU A 211 15.41 -25.43 21.46
CA LEU A 211 16.48 -25.13 20.50
C LEU A 211 17.74 -25.97 20.71
N GLU A 212 17.92 -26.58 21.89
CA GLU A 212 19.12 -27.33 22.29
C GLU A 212 18.90 -28.84 22.42
N SER A 213 17.64 -29.30 22.44
CA SER A 213 17.31 -30.72 22.67
C SER A 213 16.22 -31.23 21.73
N ALA A 214 16.60 -32.10 20.81
CA ALA A 214 15.67 -32.82 19.94
C ALA A 214 14.67 -33.68 20.74
N ASP A 215 15.13 -34.35 21.80
CA ASP A 215 14.25 -35.16 22.67
C ASP A 215 13.18 -34.29 23.35
N ALA A 216 13.52 -33.06 23.75
CA ALA A 216 12.56 -32.12 24.34
C ALA A 216 11.50 -31.70 23.30
N ARG A 217 11.91 -31.45 22.05
CA ARG A 217 10.98 -31.18 20.94
C ARG A 217 10.04 -32.35 20.71
N ASP A 218 10.57 -33.56 20.59
CA ASP A 218 9.77 -34.77 20.38
C ASP A 218 8.80 -35.05 21.54
N GLN A 219 9.21 -34.75 22.78
CA GLN A 219 8.32 -34.86 23.93
C GLN A 219 7.21 -33.81 23.90
N ALA A 220 7.53 -32.55 23.59
CA ALA A 220 6.55 -31.48 23.48
C ALA A 220 5.52 -31.76 22.36
N LEU A 221 5.95 -32.24 21.20
CA LEU A 221 5.05 -32.63 20.11
C LEU A 221 4.14 -33.81 20.49
N ARG A 222 4.65 -34.80 21.24
CA ARG A 222 3.86 -35.99 21.62
C ARG A 222 2.85 -35.72 22.75
N THR A 223 3.22 -34.93 23.75
CA THR A 223 2.44 -34.83 25.00
C THR A 223 2.21 -33.41 25.52
N GLY A 224 2.80 -32.40 24.88
CA GLY A 224 2.64 -30.99 25.28
C GLY A 224 1.24 -30.45 24.97
N ASN A 225 0.87 -29.35 25.65
CA ASN A 225 -0.32 -28.56 25.32
C ASN A 225 -0.12 -27.76 24.03
N GLY A 226 -1.13 -26.98 23.61
CA GLY A 226 -1.03 -26.19 22.37
C GLY A 226 0.15 -25.23 22.31
N GLU A 227 0.49 -24.58 23.42
CA GLU A 227 1.63 -23.67 23.51
C GLU A 227 2.95 -24.41 23.32
N ALA A 228 3.16 -25.51 24.06
CA ALA A 228 4.37 -26.32 23.93
C ALA A 228 4.51 -26.93 22.53
N VAL A 229 3.40 -27.27 21.87
CA VAL A 229 3.38 -27.70 20.46
C VAL A 229 3.87 -26.58 19.55
N TYR A 230 3.31 -25.37 19.68
CA TYR A 230 3.73 -24.22 18.88
C TYR A 230 5.23 -23.93 19.07
N GLU A 231 5.72 -23.92 20.31
CA GLU A 231 7.11 -23.65 20.64
C GLU A 231 8.06 -24.71 20.06
N ALA A 232 7.69 -26.00 20.17
CA ALA A 232 8.49 -27.08 19.61
C ALA A 232 8.56 -26.99 18.08
N LEU A 233 7.43 -26.73 17.44
CA LEU A 233 7.35 -26.50 16.00
C LEU A 233 8.14 -25.26 15.57
N TRP A 234 8.07 -24.17 16.34
CA TRP A 234 8.85 -22.94 16.08
C TRP A 234 10.35 -23.23 16.16
N ALA A 235 10.79 -23.99 17.17
CA ALA A 235 12.19 -24.40 17.31
C ALA A 235 12.67 -25.30 16.16
N ILE A 236 11.79 -26.17 15.62
CA ILE A 236 12.09 -26.91 14.38
C ILE A 236 12.18 -25.93 13.21
N GLY A 237 11.25 -24.98 13.07
CA GLY A 237 11.22 -24.01 11.97
C GLY A 237 12.40 -23.04 11.98
N PHE A 238 12.95 -22.76 13.17
CA PHE A 238 14.18 -22.01 13.33
C PHE A 238 15.36 -22.71 12.65
N GLU A 239 15.37 -24.04 12.60
CA GLU A 239 16.41 -24.82 11.90
C GLU A 239 15.99 -25.11 10.43
N ASP A 240 14.75 -25.54 10.22
CA ASP A 240 14.17 -25.93 8.94
C ASP A 240 12.63 -25.81 8.93
N ALA A 241 12.13 -24.84 8.17
CA ALA A 241 10.71 -24.54 8.01
C ALA A 241 9.91 -25.68 7.36
N PHE A 242 10.50 -26.45 6.44
CA PHE A 242 9.82 -27.57 5.80
C PHE A 242 9.73 -28.77 6.73
N ALA A 243 10.76 -29.01 7.55
CA ALA A 243 10.68 -30.00 8.62
C ALA A 243 9.58 -29.63 9.64
N ALA A 244 9.47 -28.34 9.98
CA ALA A 244 8.44 -27.85 10.89
C ALA A 244 7.03 -27.98 10.31
N MET A 245 6.86 -27.68 9.02
CA MET A 245 5.61 -27.89 8.29
C MET A 245 5.20 -29.37 8.30
N ALA A 246 6.13 -30.27 7.96
CA ALA A 246 5.89 -31.72 7.98
C ALA A 246 5.53 -32.25 9.38
N ALA A 247 6.11 -31.67 10.44
CA ALA A 247 5.76 -31.99 11.82
C ALA A 247 4.40 -31.42 12.26
N ALA A 248 3.98 -30.28 11.71
CA ALA A 248 2.71 -29.63 12.02
C ALA A 248 1.50 -30.31 11.33
N GLU A 249 1.67 -30.85 10.13
CA GLU A 249 0.58 -31.43 9.34
C GLU A 249 -0.22 -32.54 10.05
N PRO A 250 0.40 -33.55 10.70
CA PRO A 250 -0.34 -34.59 11.42
C PRO A 250 -1.09 -34.05 12.64
N LEU A 251 -0.59 -32.97 13.24
CA LEU A 251 -1.20 -32.35 14.44
C LEU A 251 -2.52 -31.64 14.11
N LEU A 252 -2.84 -31.41 12.83
CA LEU A 252 -4.15 -30.92 12.41
C LEU A 252 -5.28 -31.95 12.63
N ASP A 253 -4.96 -33.22 12.88
CA ASP A 253 -5.95 -34.26 13.23
C ASP A 253 -5.97 -34.58 14.73
N ASP A 254 -5.25 -33.80 15.56
CA ASP A 254 -5.18 -34.05 17.00
C ASP A 254 -6.55 -33.87 17.67
N ALA A 255 -6.86 -34.69 18.67
CA ALA A 255 -8.11 -34.60 19.41
C ALA A 255 -8.21 -33.28 20.20
N ASP A 256 -7.07 -32.73 20.65
CA ASP A 256 -7.00 -31.49 21.39
C ASP A 256 -7.00 -30.27 20.44
N VAL A 257 -7.98 -29.40 20.62
CA VAL A 257 -8.14 -28.17 19.84
C VAL A 257 -6.98 -27.19 20.04
N GLU A 258 -6.37 -27.12 21.22
CA GLU A 258 -5.22 -26.24 21.46
C GLU A 258 -4.02 -26.71 20.65
N ARG A 259 -3.80 -28.02 20.55
CA ARG A 259 -2.71 -28.61 19.76
C ARG A 259 -2.90 -28.35 18.27
N ARG A 260 -4.13 -28.50 17.75
CA ARG A 260 -4.48 -28.11 16.37
C ARG A 260 -4.25 -26.61 16.13
N PHE A 261 -4.61 -25.77 17.12
CA PHE A 261 -4.42 -24.31 17.03
C PHE A 261 -2.93 -23.92 17.04
N GLY A 262 -2.10 -24.57 17.84
CA GLY A 262 -0.65 -24.38 17.84
C GLY A 262 -0.04 -24.73 16.47
N ALA A 263 -0.46 -25.86 15.88
CA ALA A 263 -0.03 -26.29 14.56
C ALA A 263 -0.44 -25.30 13.45
N VAL A 264 -1.71 -24.87 13.40
CA VAL A 264 -2.14 -23.90 12.37
C VAL A 264 -1.46 -22.54 12.55
N THR A 265 -1.20 -22.12 13.79
CA THR A 265 -0.48 -20.86 14.06
C THR A 265 0.94 -20.91 13.49
N LEU A 266 1.64 -22.04 13.65
CA LEU A 266 2.94 -22.22 12.99
C LEU A 266 2.81 -22.12 11.47
N LEU A 267 1.91 -22.91 10.87
CA LEU A 267 1.75 -22.96 9.41
C LEU A 267 1.47 -21.56 8.82
N VAL A 268 0.65 -20.76 9.52
CA VAL A 268 0.40 -19.35 9.17
C VAL A 268 1.68 -18.51 9.26
N ASN A 269 2.45 -18.68 10.35
CA ASN A 269 3.68 -17.93 10.57
C ASN A 269 4.81 -18.32 9.63
N LEU A 270 4.83 -19.54 9.07
CA LEU A 270 5.78 -19.94 8.01
C LEU A 270 5.55 -19.14 6.73
N GLY A 271 4.31 -18.82 6.36
CA GLY A 271 4.04 -18.06 5.14
C GLY A 271 4.56 -18.74 3.86
N LEU A 272 4.64 -20.07 3.86
CA LEU A 272 5.04 -20.90 2.72
C LEU A 272 3.83 -21.24 1.86
N SER A 273 3.98 -21.17 0.54
CA SER A 273 2.92 -21.57 -0.40
C SER A 273 2.63 -23.07 -0.31
N GLU A 274 3.63 -23.86 0.06
CA GLU A 274 3.56 -25.32 0.26
C GLU A 274 2.69 -25.70 1.46
N ALA A 275 2.48 -24.78 2.41
CA ALA A 275 1.55 -25.00 3.53
C ALA A 275 0.08 -24.90 3.09
N LEU A 276 -0.21 -24.49 1.85
CA LEU A 276 -1.57 -24.30 1.35
C LEU A 276 -2.48 -25.52 1.56
N PRO A 277 -2.12 -26.77 1.22
CA PRO A 277 -2.98 -27.92 1.45
C PRO A 277 -3.32 -28.11 2.94
N ALA A 278 -2.35 -27.91 3.83
CA ALA A 278 -2.53 -28.00 5.28
C ALA A 278 -3.44 -26.88 5.81
N LEU A 279 -3.26 -25.64 5.31
CA LEU A 279 -4.12 -24.50 5.66
C LEU A 279 -5.56 -24.70 5.16
N LEU A 280 -5.75 -25.25 3.95
CA LEU A 280 -7.08 -25.59 3.43
C LEU A 280 -7.76 -26.65 4.29
N LYS A 281 -7.02 -27.67 4.73
CA LYS A 281 -7.53 -28.65 5.70
C LYS A 281 -7.92 -27.98 7.03
N ALA A 282 -7.08 -27.08 7.55
CA ALA A 282 -7.37 -26.38 8.79
C ALA A 282 -8.59 -25.45 8.69
N MET A 283 -8.87 -24.86 7.52
CA MET A 283 -10.10 -24.09 7.28
C MET A 283 -11.39 -24.94 7.36
N ASP A 284 -11.30 -26.26 7.18
CA ASP A 284 -12.41 -27.20 7.39
C ASP A 284 -12.53 -27.69 8.84
N ASP A 285 -11.61 -27.30 9.75
CA ASP A 285 -11.63 -27.72 11.17
C ASP A 285 -13.00 -27.45 11.82
N PRO A 286 -13.56 -28.35 12.63
CA PRO A 286 -14.85 -28.14 13.29
C PRO A 286 -14.87 -26.94 14.25
N ASP A 287 -13.73 -26.59 14.87
CA ASP A 287 -13.62 -25.41 15.73
C ASP A 287 -13.32 -24.15 14.90
N LEU A 288 -14.22 -23.16 14.98
CA LEU A 288 -14.09 -21.93 14.20
C LEU A 288 -12.83 -21.13 14.54
N ARG A 289 -12.23 -21.29 15.73
CA ARG A 289 -11.00 -20.58 16.12
C ARG A 289 -9.79 -21.10 15.35
N VAL A 290 -9.74 -22.41 15.08
CA VAL A 290 -8.73 -23.01 14.21
C VAL A 290 -9.01 -22.62 12.76
N ALA A 291 -10.26 -22.84 12.31
CA ALA A 291 -10.65 -22.61 10.92
C ALA A 291 -10.49 -21.17 10.44
N LEU A 292 -10.78 -20.18 11.29
CA LEU A 292 -10.64 -18.76 10.95
C LEU A 292 -9.21 -18.24 11.13
N SER A 293 -8.30 -19.01 11.73
CA SER A 293 -6.88 -18.64 11.83
C SER A 293 -6.14 -18.97 10.53
N ALA A 294 -6.44 -20.11 9.91
CA ALA A 294 -5.77 -20.60 8.70
C ALA A 294 -5.72 -19.60 7.52
N PRO A 295 -6.79 -18.84 7.20
CA PRO A 295 -6.77 -17.90 6.08
C PRO A 295 -5.66 -16.86 6.15
N ARG A 296 -5.17 -16.51 7.34
CA ARG A 296 -4.10 -15.52 7.56
C ARG A 296 -2.76 -15.94 6.94
N GLY A 297 -2.56 -17.23 6.72
CA GLY A 297 -1.35 -17.80 6.09
C GLY A 297 -1.42 -17.86 4.56
N LEU A 298 -2.56 -17.50 3.95
CA LEU A 298 -2.72 -17.57 2.51
C LEU A 298 -1.95 -16.41 1.83
N PRO A 299 -1.20 -16.65 0.73
CA PRO A 299 -0.42 -15.61 0.04
C PRO A 299 -1.22 -14.36 -0.33
N SER A 300 -2.52 -14.51 -0.63
CA SER A 300 -3.41 -13.41 -0.99
C SER A 300 -4.13 -12.73 0.17
N TYR A 301 -3.92 -13.16 1.42
CA TYR A 301 -4.66 -12.63 2.57
C TYR A 301 -4.47 -11.11 2.74
N ASN A 302 -3.25 -10.59 2.54
CA ASN A 302 -2.99 -9.15 2.63
C ASN A 302 -3.62 -8.35 1.46
N HIS A 303 -3.83 -8.97 0.29
CA HIS A 303 -4.49 -8.34 -0.85
C HIS A 303 -6.01 -8.16 -0.65
N LEU A 304 -6.61 -8.87 0.32
CA LEU A 304 -8.04 -8.75 0.65
C LEU A 304 -8.41 -7.40 1.30
N TYR A 305 -7.43 -6.62 1.76
CA TYR A 305 -7.62 -5.35 2.48
C TYR A 305 -7.37 -4.08 1.64
N GLY A 306 -7.36 -4.19 0.30
CA GLY A 306 -7.54 -3.01 -0.56
C GLY A 306 -6.35 -2.55 -1.41
N TYR A 307 -5.44 -3.45 -1.80
CA TYR A 307 -4.47 -3.14 -2.86
C TYR A 307 -4.84 -3.88 -4.15
N HIS A 308 -4.93 -3.13 -5.25
CA HIS A 308 -5.19 -3.58 -6.62
C HIS A 308 -4.12 -4.56 -7.14
N GLY A 309 -4.11 -5.79 -6.62
CA GLY A 309 -3.32 -6.90 -7.14
C GLY A 309 -4.16 -7.76 -8.07
N SER A 310 -3.57 -8.22 -9.18
CA SER A 310 -4.11 -9.33 -9.95
C SER A 310 -4.15 -10.56 -9.04
N TYR A 311 -5.32 -11.17 -8.88
CA TYR A 311 -5.43 -12.45 -8.18
C TYR A 311 -4.61 -13.49 -8.94
N ASP A 312 -3.83 -14.28 -8.21
CA ASP A 312 -3.06 -15.37 -8.78
C ASP A 312 -4.03 -16.44 -9.32
N ASP A 313 -3.98 -16.72 -10.62
CA ASP A 313 -4.78 -17.75 -11.30
C ASP A 313 -4.63 -19.14 -10.63
N THR A 314 -3.54 -19.39 -9.91
CA THR A 314 -3.33 -20.64 -9.16
C THR A 314 -4.35 -20.82 -8.03
N LEU A 315 -4.85 -19.75 -7.41
CA LEU A 315 -5.84 -19.82 -6.34
C LEU A 315 -7.15 -20.42 -6.82
N GLY A 316 -7.57 -20.09 -8.04
CA GLY A 316 -8.74 -20.68 -8.68
C GLY A 316 -8.66 -22.20 -8.80
N LYS A 317 -7.46 -22.78 -8.82
CA LYS A 317 -7.22 -24.23 -8.95
C LYS A 317 -6.89 -24.93 -7.63
N SER A 318 -6.77 -24.19 -6.53
CA SER A 318 -6.31 -24.72 -5.23
C SER A 318 -7.37 -25.50 -4.42
N GLY A 319 -8.66 -25.35 -4.74
CA GLY A 319 -9.76 -25.84 -3.90
C GLY A 319 -10.16 -24.88 -2.77
N LEU A 320 -9.50 -23.72 -2.66
CA LEU A 320 -9.80 -22.67 -1.68
C LEU A 320 -11.26 -22.20 -1.76
N PHE A 321 -11.84 -22.11 -2.95
CA PHE A 321 -13.24 -21.70 -3.11
C PHE A 321 -14.19 -22.59 -2.31
N GLU A 322 -14.09 -23.92 -2.50
CA GLU A 322 -14.99 -24.89 -1.87
C GLU A 322 -14.85 -24.88 -0.34
N VAL A 323 -13.62 -24.75 0.15
CA VAL A 323 -13.32 -24.70 1.59
C VAL A 323 -13.83 -23.39 2.19
N ALA A 324 -13.58 -22.25 1.55
CA ALA A 324 -14.08 -20.95 1.98
C ALA A 324 -15.63 -20.91 1.98
N GLU A 325 -16.28 -21.52 0.99
CA GLU A 325 -17.74 -21.63 0.92
C GLU A 325 -18.30 -22.43 2.11
N ARG A 326 -17.71 -23.58 2.44
CA ARG A 326 -18.10 -24.38 3.61
C ARG A 326 -17.86 -23.65 4.93
N LEU A 327 -16.72 -22.97 5.06
CA LEU A 327 -16.40 -22.18 6.25
C LEU A 327 -17.41 -21.04 6.42
N LEU A 328 -17.69 -20.28 5.36
CA LEU A 328 -18.65 -19.18 5.39
C LEU A 328 -20.06 -19.64 5.78
N ALA A 329 -20.47 -20.84 5.35
CA ALA A 329 -21.79 -21.41 5.70
C ALA A 329 -21.94 -21.69 7.21
N ARG A 330 -20.84 -21.91 7.93
CA ARG A 330 -20.81 -22.21 9.37
C ARG A 330 -20.69 -20.96 10.25
N MET A 331 -20.34 -19.81 9.69
CA MET A 331 -20.10 -18.57 10.44
C MET A 331 -21.40 -17.85 10.82
N SER A 332 -21.40 -17.23 12.01
CA SER A 332 -22.47 -16.29 12.40
C SER A 332 -22.50 -15.05 11.51
N LYS A 333 -23.69 -14.47 11.30
CA LYS A 333 -23.86 -13.17 10.63
C LYS A 333 -23.34 -11.99 11.47
N GLU A 334 -23.29 -12.15 12.79
CA GLU A 334 -22.77 -11.12 13.68
C GLU A 334 -21.25 -11.13 13.69
N ARG A 335 -20.65 -9.95 13.54
CA ARG A 335 -19.21 -9.77 13.75
C ARG A 335 -18.92 -9.91 15.24
N LYS A 336 -18.17 -10.94 15.61
CA LYS A 336 -17.84 -11.25 17.01
C LYS A 336 -16.41 -11.78 17.13
N ALA A 337 -15.68 -11.29 18.13
CA ALA A 337 -14.42 -11.88 18.56
C ALA A 337 -14.69 -13.20 19.29
N LEU A 338 -13.97 -14.26 18.92
CA LEU A 338 -14.03 -15.55 19.59
C LEU A 338 -13.09 -15.56 20.80
N GLU A 339 -13.48 -16.31 21.82
CA GLU A 339 -12.63 -16.51 23.00
C GLU A 339 -11.29 -17.12 22.59
N PRO A 340 -10.16 -16.60 23.10
CA PRO A 340 -8.85 -17.17 22.83
C PRO A 340 -8.74 -18.65 23.21
N LEU A 341 -7.89 -19.39 22.49
CA LEU A 341 -7.59 -20.80 22.79
C LEU A 341 -6.38 -20.93 23.72
N ILE A 342 -5.20 -20.57 23.22
CA ILE A 342 -3.93 -20.71 23.94
C ILE A 342 -3.58 -19.41 24.66
N TRP A 343 -3.52 -18.30 23.90
CA TRP A 343 -2.98 -17.04 24.40
C TRP A 343 -4.08 -15.97 24.56
N PRO A 344 -4.25 -15.34 25.73
CA PRO A 344 -5.31 -14.36 25.98
C PRO A 344 -5.39 -13.18 25.00
N TRP A 345 -4.28 -12.78 24.40
CA TRP A 345 -4.21 -11.68 23.43
C TRP A 345 -4.45 -12.12 21.97
N VAL A 346 -4.42 -13.44 21.69
CA VAL A 346 -4.67 -13.98 20.35
C VAL A 346 -6.14 -14.37 20.23
N SER A 347 -6.96 -13.38 19.91
CA SER A 347 -8.38 -13.59 19.55
C SER A 347 -8.59 -13.56 18.04
N VAL A 348 -9.50 -14.40 17.55
CA VAL A 348 -9.88 -14.45 16.14
C VAL A 348 -11.25 -13.83 15.99
N THR A 349 -11.38 -12.84 15.09
CA THR A 349 -12.68 -12.21 14.80
C THR A 349 -13.38 -12.93 13.66
N SER A 350 -14.63 -13.32 13.86
CA SER A 350 -15.47 -13.88 12.82
C SER A 350 -15.94 -12.78 11.87
N GLU A 351 -15.24 -12.63 10.74
CA GLU A 351 -15.50 -11.62 9.71
C GLU A 351 -15.90 -12.27 8.39
N ARG A 352 -17.20 -12.37 8.13
CA ARG A 352 -17.74 -13.03 6.90
C ARG A 352 -17.19 -12.43 5.61
N HIS A 353 -16.93 -11.12 5.59
CA HIS A 353 -16.42 -10.43 4.40
C HIS A 353 -15.03 -10.89 3.98
N VAL A 354 -14.17 -11.28 4.93
CA VAL A 354 -12.83 -11.80 4.64
C VAL A 354 -12.95 -13.13 3.88
N ILE A 355 -13.80 -14.03 4.37
CA ILE A 355 -14.01 -15.35 3.76
C ILE A 355 -14.76 -15.23 2.42
N ALA A 356 -15.73 -14.33 2.31
CA ALA A 356 -16.40 -14.06 1.05
C ALA A 356 -15.43 -13.49 -0.01
N ASN A 357 -14.55 -12.56 0.37
CA ASN A 357 -13.54 -12.03 -0.55
C ASN A 357 -12.53 -13.11 -0.99
N LEU A 358 -12.24 -14.11 -0.15
CA LEU A 358 -11.44 -15.28 -0.55
C LEU A 358 -12.16 -16.13 -1.60
N MET A 359 -13.48 -16.33 -1.48
CA MET A 359 -14.27 -17.00 -2.52
C MET A 359 -14.21 -16.24 -3.85
N TRP A 360 -14.25 -14.91 -3.82
CA TRP A 360 -14.06 -14.08 -5.01
C TRP A 360 -12.66 -14.27 -5.61
N ALA A 361 -11.61 -14.16 -4.79
CA ALA A 361 -10.22 -14.34 -5.23
C ALA A 361 -9.95 -15.74 -5.81
N ALA A 362 -10.62 -16.76 -5.28
CA ALA A 362 -10.48 -18.15 -5.70
C ALA A 362 -11.54 -18.63 -6.70
N LEU A 363 -12.30 -17.71 -7.33
CA LEU A 363 -13.39 -18.08 -8.24
C LEU A 363 -12.89 -19.00 -9.39
N GLY A 364 -11.78 -18.61 -10.03
CA GLY A 364 -11.22 -19.35 -11.16
C GLY A 364 -12.23 -19.51 -12.30
N GLU A 365 -12.34 -20.74 -12.83
CA GLU A 365 -13.28 -21.09 -13.91
C GLU A 365 -14.71 -21.40 -13.43
N ARG A 366 -14.97 -21.30 -12.11
CA ARG A 366 -16.32 -21.57 -11.57
C ARG A 366 -17.31 -20.52 -12.06
N SER A 367 -18.57 -20.93 -12.20
CA SER A 367 -19.65 -19.98 -12.48
C SER A 367 -19.71 -18.90 -11.39
N PRO A 368 -19.69 -17.61 -11.76
CA PRO A 368 -19.92 -16.49 -10.83
C PRO A 368 -21.22 -16.61 -10.03
N LYS A 369 -22.20 -17.42 -10.49
CA LYS A 369 -23.45 -17.70 -9.76
C LYS A 369 -23.21 -18.30 -8.37
N ARG A 370 -22.09 -19.00 -8.15
CA ARG A 370 -21.75 -19.53 -6.82
C ARG A 370 -21.50 -18.45 -5.77
N LEU A 371 -21.24 -17.21 -6.18
CA LEU A 371 -21.07 -16.07 -5.26
C LEU A 371 -22.41 -15.46 -4.83
N ILE A 372 -23.52 -15.72 -5.54
CA ILE A 372 -24.84 -15.12 -5.27
C ILE A 372 -25.25 -15.24 -3.79
N PRO A 373 -25.14 -16.42 -3.14
CA PRO A 373 -25.55 -16.57 -1.74
C PRO A 373 -24.74 -15.72 -0.75
N SER A 374 -23.50 -15.34 -1.10
CA SER A 374 -22.57 -14.58 -0.26
C SER A 374 -22.31 -13.16 -0.76
N LEU A 375 -23.04 -12.68 -1.77
CA LEU A 375 -22.83 -11.33 -2.34
C LEU A 375 -22.88 -10.24 -1.29
N THR A 376 -23.82 -10.30 -0.35
CA THR A 376 -23.96 -9.27 0.71
C THR A 376 -22.83 -9.31 1.75
N ASP A 377 -22.10 -10.41 1.82
CA ASP A 377 -20.92 -10.55 2.69
C ASP A 377 -19.67 -9.95 2.03
N LEU A 378 -19.59 -9.88 0.69
CA LEU A 378 -18.44 -9.30 -0.02
C LEU A 378 -18.20 -7.83 0.35
N SER A 379 -16.94 -7.40 0.27
CA SER A 379 -16.62 -5.96 0.24
C SER A 379 -17.30 -5.25 -0.94
N SER A 380 -17.53 -3.94 -0.85
CA SER A 380 -18.18 -3.17 -1.92
C SER A 380 -17.45 -3.29 -3.26
N TYR A 381 -16.12 -3.28 -3.24
CA TYR A 381 -15.32 -3.51 -4.44
C TYR A 381 -15.55 -4.91 -5.01
N ALA A 382 -15.34 -5.96 -4.21
CA ALA A 382 -15.50 -7.34 -4.68
C ALA A 382 -16.94 -7.64 -5.13
N ARG A 383 -17.95 -7.04 -4.48
CA ARG A 383 -19.36 -7.17 -4.85
C ARG A 383 -19.66 -6.56 -6.22
N ALA A 384 -19.09 -5.39 -6.53
CA ALA A 384 -19.22 -4.78 -7.85
C ALA A 384 -18.52 -5.63 -8.93
N GLN A 385 -17.34 -6.16 -8.64
CA GLN A 385 -16.59 -7.02 -9.57
C GLN A 385 -17.30 -8.37 -9.81
N ALA A 386 -17.86 -8.97 -8.77
CA ALA A 386 -18.68 -10.17 -8.88
C ALA A 386 -19.92 -9.93 -9.74
N ALA A 387 -20.55 -8.77 -9.61
CA ALA A 387 -21.68 -8.37 -10.44
C ALA A 387 -21.30 -8.17 -11.92
N GLN A 388 -20.14 -7.57 -12.19
CA GLN A 388 -19.61 -7.49 -13.56
C GLN A 388 -19.40 -8.90 -14.15
N LYS A 389 -18.76 -9.82 -13.41
CA LYS A 389 -18.59 -11.21 -13.84
C LYS A 389 -19.90 -11.96 -14.03
N LEU A 390 -20.89 -11.75 -13.17
CA LEU A 390 -22.23 -12.32 -13.32
C LEU A 390 -22.89 -11.86 -14.63
N SER A 391 -22.69 -10.60 -15.02
CA SER A 391 -23.26 -10.07 -16.26
C SER A 391 -22.72 -10.75 -17.52
N GLU A 392 -21.50 -11.30 -17.49
CA GLU A 392 -20.89 -12.04 -18.60
C GLU A 392 -21.61 -13.36 -18.90
N ILE A 393 -22.32 -13.94 -17.92
CA ILE A 393 -23.18 -15.12 -18.13
C ILE A 393 -24.35 -14.77 -19.07
N GLY A 394 -24.73 -13.50 -19.12
CA GLY A 394 -25.85 -12.97 -19.88
C GLY A 394 -27.08 -12.79 -19.02
N LEU A 395 -27.77 -11.68 -19.27
CA LEU A 395 -28.94 -11.25 -18.48
C LEU A 395 -30.25 -11.92 -18.87
N GLN A 396 -30.17 -12.92 -19.75
CA GLN A 396 -31.27 -13.82 -20.04
C GLN A 396 -31.45 -14.87 -18.93
N ASP A 397 -30.43 -15.06 -18.07
CA ASP A 397 -30.57 -15.86 -16.85
C ASP A 397 -31.37 -15.07 -15.80
N PRO A 398 -32.58 -15.52 -15.41
CA PRO A 398 -33.45 -14.77 -14.51
C PRO A 398 -32.86 -14.52 -13.12
N GLU A 399 -32.02 -15.43 -12.63
CA GLU A 399 -31.37 -15.30 -11.32
C GLU A 399 -30.29 -14.22 -11.36
N VAL A 400 -29.46 -14.22 -12.42
CA VAL A 400 -28.45 -13.18 -12.64
C VAL A 400 -29.11 -11.81 -12.80
N ARG A 401 -30.18 -11.73 -13.58
CA ARG A 401 -30.91 -10.48 -13.80
C ARG A 401 -31.50 -9.92 -12.51
N ASP A 402 -32.20 -10.75 -11.74
CA ASP A 402 -32.77 -10.36 -10.44
C ASP A 402 -31.70 -9.84 -9.47
N VAL A 403 -30.54 -10.50 -9.40
CA VAL A 403 -29.40 -10.08 -8.57
C VAL A 403 -28.89 -8.70 -8.99
N LEU A 404 -28.63 -8.49 -10.27
CA LEU A 404 -28.07 -7.23 -10.76
C LEU A 404 -29.05 -6.06 -10.60
N VAL A 405 -30.34 -6.31 -10.82
CA VAL A 405 -31.39 -5.32 -10.54
C VAL A 405 -31.42 -4.95 -9.05
N LYS A 406 -31.32 -5.94 -8.15
CA LYS A 406 -31.29 -5.69 -6.70
C LYS A 406 -30.05 -4.91 -6.27
N LEU A 407 -28.90 -5.10 -6.92
CA LEU A 407 -27.68 -4.36 -6.62
C LEU A 407 -27.74 -2.87 -7.01
N ILE A 408 -28.69 -2.44 -7.85
CA ILE A 408 -28.99 -1.01 -8.03
C ILE A 408 -29.42 -0.37 -6.69
N ALA A 409 -30.05 -1.15 -5.82
CA ALA A 409 -30.50 -0.70 -4.50
C ALA A 409 -29.44 -0.86 -3.39
N ASP A 410 -28.18 -1.16 -3.74
CA ASP A 410 -27.11 -1.42 -2.76
C ASP A 410 -26.92 -0.24 -1.79
N ARG A 411 -26.49 -0.57 -0.57
CA ARG A 411 -26.21 0.45 0.47
C ARG A 411 -25.01 1.32 0.12
N ASP A 412 -24.06 0.78 -0.65
CA ASP A 412 -22.82 1.46 -1.00
C ASP A 412 -22.96 2.21 -2.34
N THR A 413 -22.59 3.50 -2.34
CA THR A 413 -22.66 4.38 -3.51
C THR A 413 -21.81 3.88 -4.67
N TYR A 414 -20.65 3.29 -4.41
CA TYR A 414 -19.77 2.74 -5.44
C TYR A 414 -20.47 1.61 -6.20
N VAL A 415 -21.07 0.66 -5.47
CA VAL A 415 -21.77 -0.48 -6.07
C VAL A 415 -22.96 -0.01 -6.92
N ARG A 416 -23.75 0.94 -6.41
CA ARG A 416 -24.86 1.52 -7.19
C ARG A 416 -24.37 2.13 -8.49
N GLY A 417 -23.31 2.95 -8.44
CA GLY A 417 -22.72 3.59 -9.61
C GLY A 417 -22.27 2.58 -10.67
N GLU A 418 -21.55 1.54 -10.25
CA GLU A 418 -21.11 0.46 -11.15
C GLU A 418 -22.28 -0.31 -11.77
N MET A 419 -23.38 -0.54 -11.02
CA MET A 419 -24.56 -1.22 -11.59
C MET A 419 -25.28 -0.35 -12.63
N ILE A 420 -25.43 0.96 -12.38
CA ILE A 420 -26.02 1.88 -13.37
C ILE A 420 -25.17 1.92 -14.64
N LYS A 421 -23.85 2.00 -14.50
CA LYS A 421 -22.89 1.96 -15.62
C LYS A 421 -23.01 0.66 -16.40
N LEU A 422 -23.04 -0.48 -15.71
CA LEU A 422 -23.20 -1.80 -16.32
C LEU A 422 -24.47 -1.91 -17.16
N PHE A 423 -25.61 -1.46 -16.63
CA PHE A 423 -26.87 -1.43 -17.37
C PHE A 423 -26.81 -0.52 -18.60
N ALA A 424 -26.04 0.57 -18.51
CA ALA A 424 -25.85 1.48 -19.62
C ALA A 424 -24.96 0.92 -20.73
N GLU A 425 -23.81 0.34 -20.38
CA GLU A 425 -22.83 -0.21 -21.32
C GLU A 425 -23.38 -1.40 -22.11
N GLN A 426 -24.21 -2.23 -21.47
CA GLN A 426 -24.86 -3.37 -22.14
C GLN A 426 -26.17 -3.01 -22.85
N ASN A 427 -26.54 -1.72 -22.88
CA ASN A 427 -27.75 -1.18 -23.51
C ASN A 427 -29.05 -1.89 -23.08
N LEU A 428 -29.24 -2.05 -21.77
CA LEU A 428 -30.33 -2.83 -21.21
C LEU A 428 -31.48 -1.94 -20.77
N SER A 429 -32.70 -2.37 -21.10
CA SER A 429 -33.92 -1.81 -20.53
C SER A 429 -34.36 -2.62 -19.32
N VAL A 430 -34.87 -1.93 -18.31
CA VAL A 430 -35.58 -2.56 -17.18
C VAL A 430 -36.97 -3.01 -17.63
N GLU A 431 -37.42 -4.15 -17.11
CA GLU A 431 -38.73 -4.73 -17.41
C GLU A 431 -39.83 -4.06 -16.58
N PRO A 432 -41.11 -4.13 -17.00
CA PRO A 432 -42.22 -3.54 -16.25
C PRO A 432 -42.30 -4.00 -14.78
N GLN A 433 -41.99 -5.27 -14.51
CA GLN A 433 -41.95 -5.81 -13.14
C GLN A 433 -40.79 -5.25 -12.30
N GLU A 434 -39.64 -4.98 -12.92
CA GLU A 434 -38.46 -4.38 -12.29
C GLU A 434 -38.69 -2.89 -12.00
N SER A 435 -39.49 -2.24 -12.84
CA SER A 435 -39.86 -0.82 -12.71
C SER A 435 -40.52 -0.55 -11.37
N LEU A 436 -41.47 -1.39 -10.95
CA LEU A 436 -42.14 -1.28 -9.64
C LEU A 436 -41.15 -1.35 -8.47
N PHE A 437 -40.14 -2.21 -8.56
CA PHE A 437 -39.09 -2.31 -7.54
C PHE A 437 -38.25 -1.02 -7.50
N LEU A 438 -37.80 -0.54 -8.67
CA LEU A 438 -36.99 0.67 -8.78
C LEU A 438 -37.75 1.93 -8.36
N GLU A 439 -39.04 2.03 -8.72
CA GLU A 439 -39.95 3.09 -8.28
C GLU A 439 -40.03 3.16 -6.74
N GLY A 440 -40.07 2.01 -6.07
CA GLY A 440 -40.05 1.92 -4.61
C GLY A 440 -38.78 2.53 -3.97
N LEU A 441 -37.64 2.50 -4.67
CA LEU A 441 -36.38 3.07 -4.21
C LEU A 441 -36.37 4.60 -4.20
N LEU A 442 -37.22 5.24 -5.00
CA LEU A 442 -37.33 6.70 -5.13
C LEU A 442 -37.95 7.38 -3.89
N THR A 443 -38.17 6.62 -2.81
CA THR A 443 -38.46 7.13 -1.47
C THR A 443 -37.19 7.50 -0.69
N ARG A 444 -36.01 7.00 -1.11
CA ARG A 444 -34.73 7.25 -0.45
C ARG A 444 -34.19 8.63 -0.84
N LYS A 445 -33.57 9.33 0.12
CA LYS A 445 -32.92 10.65 -0.09
C LYS A 445 -31.49 10.54 -0.63
N ALA A 446 -31.23 9.55 -1.50
CA ALA A 446 -29.93 9.36 -2.16
C ALA A 446 -30.01 9.90 -3.58
N ASP A 447 -29.34 11.02 -3.84
CA ASP A 447 -29.41 11.75 -5.12
C ASP A 447 -28.83 10.93 -6.29
N ASP A 448 -27.73 10.22 -6.06
CA ASP A 448 -27.11 9.31 -7.03
C ASP A 448 -28.07 8.18 -7.43
N LEU A 449 -28.79 7.61 -6.45
CA LEU A 449 -29.76 6.55 -6.67
C LEU A 449 -30.98 7.06 -7.45
N ARG A 450 -31.50 8.25 -7.13
CA ARG A 450 -32.61 8.87 -7.89
C ARG A 450 -32.20 9.05 -9.34
N ARG A 451 -31.06 9.71 -9.60
CA ARG A 451 -30.55 9.93 -10.96
C ARG A 451 -30.33 8.63 -11.71
N GLY A 452 -29.72 7.65 -11.06
CA GLY A 452 -29.51 6.32 -11.62
C GLY A 452 -30.81 5.63 -12.02
N VAL A 453 -31.77 5.51 -11.09
CA VAL A 453 -33.08 4.88 -11.35
C VAL A 453 -33.84 5.59 -12.46
N LEU A 454 -33.90 6.93 -12.45
CA LEU A 454 -34.57 7.69 -13.50
C LEU A 454 -33.92 7.49 -14.87
N SER A 455 -32.59 7.38 -14.93
CA SER A 455 -31.89 7.07 -16.18
C SER A 455 -32.30 5.71 -16.75
N LEU A 456 -32.55 4.71 -15.89
CA LEU A 456 -33.00 3.38 -16.30
C LEU A 456 -34.46 3.36 -16.74
N LEU A 457 -35.36 4.00 -15.98
CA LEU A 457 -36.79 4.10 -16.33
C LEU A 457 -36.98 4.88 -17.65
N THR A 458 -36.17 5.93 -17.86
CA THR A 458 -36.22 6.72 -19.10
C THR A 458 -35.81 5.87 -20.29
N LYS A 459 -34.94 4.86 -20.16
CA LYS A 459 -34.54 3.98 -21.29
C LYS A 459 -35.61 3.01 -21.75
N GLN A 460 -36.67 2.79 -20.97
CA GLN A 460 -37.79 1.91 -21.36
C GLN A 460 -38.57 2.50 -22.55
N GLY A 461 -39.46 1.73 -23.16
CA GLY A 461 -40.39 2.25 -24.16
C GLY A 461 -41.33 3.33 -23.59
N ASP A 462 -41.79 4.26 -24.43
CA ASP A 462 -42.60 5.41 -24.00
C ASP A 462 -43.81 5.02 -23.14
N ALA A 463 -44.51 3.94 -23.50
CA ALA A 463 -45.67 3.46 -22.75
C ALA A 463 -45.31 3.02 -21.31
N ASP A 464 -44.21 2.29 -21.14
CA ASP A 464 -43.78 1.79 -19.83
C ASP A 464 -43.22 2.91 -18.96
N ALA A 465 -42.43 3.82 -19.54
CA ALA A 465 -41.89 4.97 -18.84
C ALA A 465 -43.02 5.93 -18.39
N LEU A 466 -44.01 6.19 -19.24
CA LEU A 466 -45.21 6.96 -18.88
C LEU A 466 -46.03 6.27 -17.80
N SER A 467 -46.18 4.94 -17.86
CA SER A 467 -46.88 4.17 -16.83
C SER A 467 -46.19 4.26 -15.47
N SER A 468 -44.86 4.28 -15.45
CA SER A 468 -44.06 4.49 -14.24
C SER A 468 -44.24 5.91 -13.69
N ALA A 469 -44.26 6.93 -14.57
CA ALA A 469 -44.55 8.30 -14.18
C ALA A 469 -45.96 8.46 -13.57
N ASP A 470 -46.97 7.82 -14.15
CA ASP A 470 -48.35 7.82 -13.63
C ASP A 470 -48.38 7.24 -12.20
N ARG A 471 -47.77 6.07 -11.97
CA ARG A 471 -47.70 5.46 -10.63
C ARG A 471 -46.96 6.33 -9.61
N LEU A 472 -45.83 6.92 -10.02
CA LEU A 472 -45.00 7.77 -9.16
C LEU A 472 -45.72 9.06 -8.76
N THR A 473 -46.42 9.70 -9.70
CA THR A 473 -47.18 10.94 -9.44
C THR A 473 -48.42 10.71 -8.58
N GLU A 474 -49.03 9.52 -8.60
CA GLU A 474 -50.12 9.14 -7.69
C GLU A 474 -49.66 8.81 -6.26
N SER A 475 -48.34 8.76 -6.00
CA SER A 475 -47.81 8.40 -4.68
C SER A 475 -48.14 9.42 -3.59
N ARG A 476 -48.39 8.92 -2.37
CA ARG A 476 -48.50 9.78 -1.18
C ARG A 476 -47.16 10.40 -0.77
N LYS A 477 -46.03 9.90 -1.26
CA LYS A 477 -44.68 10.36 -0.92
C LYS A 477 -44.19 11.44 -1.89
N ILE A 478 -43.79 12.59 -1.35
CA ILE A 478 -43.31 13.72 -2.16
C ILE A 478 -42.09 13.34 -3.00
N GLU A 479 -41.19 12.52 -2.47
CA GLU A 479 -39.97 12.10 -3.16
C GLU A 479 -40.25 11.30 -4.43
N GLN A 480 -41.32 10.51 -4.44
CA GLN A 480 -41.78 9.74 -5.60
C GLN A 480 -42.55 10.62 -6.58
N ARG A 481 -43.43 11.52 -6.11
CA ARG A 481 -44.13 12.44 -7.00
C ARG A 481 -43.16 13.34 -7.77
N LEU A 482 -42.15 13.87 -7.08
CA LEU A 482 -41.06 14.63 -7.71
C LEU A 482 -40.34 13.79 -8.76
N ALA A 483 -40.01 12.54 -8.46
CA ALA A 483 -39.35 11.66 -9.42
C ALA A 483 -40.24 11.29 -10.61
N GLY A 484 -41.56 11.17 -10.42
CA GLY A 484 -42.53 10.96 -11.50
C GLY A 484 -42.62 12.16 -12.45
N LEU A 485 -42.67 13.38 -11.89
CA LEU A 485 -42.60 14.61 -12.69
C LEU A 485 -41.25 14.77 -13.39
N GLU A 486 -40.15 14.44 -12.71
CA GLU A 486 -38.81 14.46 -13.30
C GLU A 486 -38.68 13.45 -14.46
N LEU A 487 -39.29 12.26 -14.35
CA LEU A 487 -39.34 11.28 -15.43
C LEU A 487 -40.11 11.82 -16.66
N LEU A 488 -41.26 12.46 -16.45
CA LEU A 488 -42.00 13.13 -17.53
C LEU A 488 -41.15 14.23 -18.19
N LEU A 489 -40.43 15.02 -17.38
CA LEU A 489 -39.53 16.04 -17.89
C LEU A 489 -38.40 15.41 -18.72
N LEU A 490 -37.76 14.34 -18.24
CA LEU A 490 -36.69 13.65 -18.98
C LEU A 490 -37.17 13.09 -20.33
N LEU A 491 -38.34 12.45 -20.37
CA LEU A 491 -38.95 11.99 -21.64
C LEU A 491 -39.22 13.15 -22.59
N HIS A 492 -39.83 14.23 -22.07
CA HIS A 492 -40.08 15.45 -22.82
C HIS A 492 -38.77 16.05 -23.37
N LYS A 493 -37.70 16.08 -22.57
CA LYS A 493 -36.36 16.55 -22.99
C LYS A 493 -35.72 15.69 -24.07
N GLN A 494 -36.05 14.41 -24.14
CA GLN A 494 -35.58 13.54 -25.21
C GLN A 494 -36.45 13.61 -26.47
N GLY A 495 -37.48 14.46 -26.50
CA GLY A 495 -38.45 14.54 -27.60
C GLY A 495 -39.38 13.33 -27.67
N ARG A 496 -39.53 12.58 -26.56
CA ARG A 496 -40.31 11.34 -26.48
C ARG A 496 -41.64 11.57 -25.80
N ALA A 497 -42.72 11.03 -26.39
CA ALA A 497 -44.09 11.18 -25.91
C ALA A 497 -44.45 12.59 -25.41
N VAL A 498 -44.02 13.63 -26.14
CA VAL A 498 -44.05 15.04 -25.72
C VAL A 498 -45.46 15.50 -25.35
N THR A 499 -46.44 15.16 -26.20
CA THR A 499 -47.85 15.51 -26.01
C THR A 499 -48.44 14.82 -24.78
N GLU A 500 -48.12 13.54 -24.60
CA GLU A 500 -48.56 12.72 -23.48
C GLU A 500 -47.95 13.16 -22.14
N CYS A 501 -46.68 13.58 -22.15
CA CYS A 501 -46.00 14.13 -20.97
C CYS A 501 -46.65 15.44 -20.54
N ARG A 502 -46.92 16.35 -21.48
CA ARG A 502 -47.61 17.62 -21.24
C ARG A 502 -49.01 17.38 -20.67
N ALA A 503 -49.81 16.52 -21.31
CA ALA A 503 -51.16 16.22 -20.85
C ALA A 503 -51.20 15.63 -19.42
N ARG A 504 -50.20 14.83 -19.03
CA ARG A 504 -50.07 14.29 -17.67
C ARG A 504 -49.65 15.35 -16.65
N ALA A 505 -48.69 16.20 -16.99
CA ALA A 505 -48.28 17.31 -16.12
C ALA A 505 -49.42 18.32 -15.88
N GLU A 506 -50.18 18.67 -16.92
CA GLU A 506 -51.37 19.52 -16.81
C GLU A 506 -52.44 18.88 -15.93
N ARG A 507 -52.72 17.58 -16.13
CA ARG A 507 -53.67 16.83 -15.28
C ARG A 507 -53.22 16.81 -13.83
N TYR A 508 -51.93 16.58 -13.58
CA TYR A 508 -51.36 16.58 -12.24
C TYR A 508 -51.60 17.92 -11.53
N ALA A 509 -51.34 19.04 -12.23
CA ALA A 509 -51.57 20.39 -11.72
C ALA A 509 -53.06 20.69 -11.44
N GLN A 510 -53.97 20.15 -12.25
CA GLN A 510 -55.42 20.31 -12.05
C GLN A 510 -55.94 19.51 -10.85
N VAL A 511 -55.40 18.30 -10.63
CA VAL A 511 -55.83 17.40 -9.55
C VAL A 511 -55.24 17.82 -8.20
N HIS A 512 -54.03 18.38 -8.19
CA HIS A 512 -53.35 18.83 -6.97
C HIS A 512 -53.38 20.35 -6.85
N ALA A 513 -54.37 20.88 -6.13
CA ALA A 513 -54.52 22.32 -5.90
C ALA A 513 -53.41 22.94 -5.02
N ASP A 514 -52.68 22.12 -4.25
CA ASP A 514 -51.65 22.54 -3.30
C ASP A 514 -50.35 21.75 -3.53
N ILE A 515 -49.70 22.00 -4.68
CA ILE A 515 -48.42 21.38 -5.06
C ILE A 515 -47.23 22.11 -4.41
N ALA A 516 -46.23 21.37 -3.95
CA ALA A 516 -45.01 21.94 -3.40
C ALA A 516 -44.22 22.72 -4.46
N GLY A 517 -43.40 23.69 -4.04
CA GLY A 517 -42.65 24.56 -4.97
C GLY A 517 -41.76 23.78 -5.97
N ALA A 518 -41.16 22.68 -5.54
CA ALA A 518 -40.39 21.81 -6.43
C ALA A 518 -41.26 21.05 -7.45
N GLU A 519 -42.46 20.60 -7.05
CA GLU A 519 -43.41 19.95 -7.96
C GLU A 519 -43.92 20.94 -9.01
N LYS A 520 -44.23 22.18 -8.58
CA LYS A 520 -44.62 23.27 -9.46
C LYS A 520 -43.55 23.57 -10.49
N SER A 521 -42.29 23.61 -10.09
CA SER A 521 -41.16 23.86 -11.00
C SER A 521 -41.06 22.80 -12.11
N PHE A 522 -41.28 21.51 -11.78
CA PHE A 522 -41.30 20.46 -12.80
C PHE A 522 -42.51 20.56 -13.73
N VAL A 523 -43.72 20.81 -13.19
CA VAL A 523 -44.93 20.97 -14.00
C VAL A 523 -44.76 22.12 -14.99
N GLU A 524 -44.28 23.28 -14.53
CA GLU A 524 -44.01 24.45 -15.38
C GLU A 524 -42.98 24.08 -16.46
N ALA A 525 -41.91 23.38 -16.12
CA ALA A 525 -40.88 22.97 -17.08
C ALA A 525 -41.39 21.99 -18.17
N ILE A 526 -42.43 21.21 -17.91
CA ILE A 526 -43.03 20.28 -18.89
C ILE A 526 -44.12 20.96 -19.72
N THR A 527 -44.86 21.89 -19.10
CA THR A 527 -46.04 22.54 -19.71
C THR A 527 -45.71 23.83 -20.43
N ASP A 528 -44.56 24.43 -20.21
CA ASP A 528 -44.12 25.59 -20.97
C ASP A 528 -43.67 25.16 -22.38
N ALA A 529 -44.21 25.80 -23.41
CA ALA A 529 -43.95 25.45 -24.82
C ALA A 529 -42.64 26.05 -25.36
N GLU A 530 -42.02 26.97 -24.61
CA GLU A 530 -40.83 27.71 -25.01
C GLU A 530 -39.61 27.47 -24.13
N GLN A 531 -39.65 26.52 -23.17
CA GLN A 531 -38.44 26.16 -22.45
C GLN A 531 -37.50 25.36 -23.37
N SER A 532 -36.50 26.08 -23.92
CA SER A 532 -35.26 25.49 -24.40
C SER A 532 -34.80 24.45 -23.37
N LEU A 533 -34.67 23.21 -23.81
CA LEU A 533 -34.38 22.09 -22.94
C LEU A 533 -33.10 22.34 -22.15
N LEU A 534 -33.28 22.67 -20.87
CA LEU A 534 -32.19 22.85 -19.93
C LEU A 534 -31.40 21.53 -19.85
N THR A 535 -30.24 21.47 -20.46
CA THR A 535 -29.35 20.32 -20.54
C THR A 535 -28.13 20.58 -19.65
N LEU A 536 -27.40 19.54 -19.25
CA LEU A 536 -26.03 19.79 -18.74
C LEU A 536 -25.18 20.49 -19.83
N ASP A 537 -25.55 20.28 -21.10
CA ASP A 537 -24.97 20.98 -22.23
C ASP A 537 -25.24 22.50 -22.24
N ASP A 538 -26.28 23.00 -21.61
CA ASP A 538 -26.58 24.44 -21.51
C ASP A 538 -26.43 24.96 -20.07
N ALA A 539 -25.74 24.20 -19.21
CA ALA A 539 -25.65 24.45 -17.76
C ALA A 539 -27.02 24.66 -17.11
N LEU A 540 -28.01 23.84 -17.48
CA LEU A 540 -29.37 23.94 -17.00
C LEU A 540 -30.02 25.32 -17.31
N GLY A 541 -29.75 25.85 -18.50
CA GLY A 541 -30.23 27.15 -19.00
C GLY A 541 -29.47 28.35 -18.50
N LEU A 542 -28.44 28.13 -17.68
CA LEU A 542 -27.56 29.21 -17.23
C LEU A 542 -26.62 29.68 -18.34
N MET A 543 -26.50 28.93 -19.44
CA MET A 543 -25.76 29.34 -20.63
C MET A 543 -26.40 28.76 -21.91
N ASN A 544 -25.97 29.22 -23.08
CA ASN A 544 -26.34 28.61 -24.36
C ASN A 544 -25.16 27.74 -24.85
N PRO A 545 -25.34 26.46 -25.22
CA PRO A 545 -24.26 25.58 -25.66
C PRO A 545 -23.58 26.10 -26.94
N ALA A 546 -24.32 26.75 -27.83
CA ALA A 546 -23.76 27.38 -29.02
C ALA A 546 -22.86 28.58 -28.66
N ASN A 547 -23.05 29.16 -27.47
CA ASN A 547 -22.16 30.16 -26.90
C ASN A 547 -21.02 29.52 -26.09
N ARG A 548 -20.94 28.19 -25.97
CA ARG A 548 -19.76 27.55 -25.41
C ARG A 548 -18.60 27.90 -26.31
N SER A 549 -17.57 28.44 -25.69
CA SER A 549 -16.23 28.33 -26.23
C SER A 549 -15.96 26.85 -26.52
N GLN A 550 -15.83 26.52 -27.81
CA GLN A 550 -15.36 25.22 -28.23
C GLN A 550 -14.02 24.96 -27.54
N PRO A 551 -13.77 23.75 -27.00
CA PRO A 551 -12.45 23.43 -26.48
C PRO A 551 -11.47 23.69 -27.61
N THR A 552 -10.56 24.64 -27.37
CA THR A 552 -9.54 24.94 -28.36
C THR A 552 -8.64 23.71 -28.37
N PRO A 553 -8.55 22.97 -29.49
CA PRO A 553 -7.68 21.81 -29.54
C PRO A 553 -6.27 22.25 -29.15
N PRO A 554 -5.58 21.48 -28.29
CA PRO A 554 -4.27 21.88 -27.83
C PRO A 554 -3.36 22.03 -29.04
N ARG A 555 -2.72 23.20 -29.12
CA ARG A 555 -1.75 23.49 -30.17
C ARG A 555 -0.36 23.19 -29.67
N GLN A 556 0.47 22.68 -30.56
CA GLN A 556 1.92 22.70 -30.35
C GLN A 556 2.36 24.17 -30.30
N ARG A 557 2.76 24.63 -29.12
CA ARG A 557 3.28 25.99 -28.91
C ARG A 557 4.78 25.98 -29.14
N ASP A 558 5.30 27.13 -29.57
CA ASP A 558 6.75 27.36 -29.66
C ASP A 558 7.29 27.65 -28.25
N VAL A 559 7.34 26.61 -27.43
CA VAL A 559 7.76 26.66 -26.04
C VAL A 559 8.86 25.64 -25.79
N LYS A 560 9.89 26.07 -25.05
CA LYS A 560 10.99 25.20 -24.65
C LYS A 560 10.75 24.70 -23.24
N LEU A 561 10.49 23.39 -23.10
CA LEU A 561 10.30 22.72 -21.80
C LEU A 561 11.52 22.85 -20.89
N THR A 562 12.70 22.95 -21.49
CA THR A 562 13.99 23.07 -20.81
C THR A 562 14.93 24.02 -21.56
N SER A 563 16.00 24.45 -20.90
CA SER A 563 17.02 25.34 -21.44
C SER A 563 18.41 25.00 -20.88
N GLU A 564 19.45 25.41 -21.60
CA GLU A 564 20.83 25.25 -21.11
C GLU A 564 21.06 26.02 -19.79
N ALA A 565 20.44 27.19 -19.64
CA ALA A 565 20.53 27.98 -18.42
C ALA A 565 19.82 27.30 -17.24
N ALA A 566 18.70 26.61 -17.46
CA ALA A 566 18.01 25.83 -16.43
C ALA A 566 18.85 24.64 -15.94
N VAL A 567 19.49 23.92 -16.86
CA VAL A 567 20.41 22.83 -16.54
C VAL A 567 21.61 23.36 -15.74
N LYS A 568 22.23 24.46 -16.17
CA LYS A 568 23.33 25.10 -15.43
C LYS A 568 22.88 25.65 -14.07
N THR A 569 21.67 26.21 -13.98
CA THR A 569 21.05 26.68 -12.74
C THR A 569 20.93 25.53 -11.74
N LEU A 570 20.47 24.38 -12.21
CA LEU A 570 20.31 23.19 -11.37
C LEU A 570 21.66 22.66 -10.87
N VAL A 571 22.68 22.64 -11.73
CA VAL A 571 24.07 22.27 -11.35
C VAL A 571 24.66 23.28 -10.36
N ALA A 572 24.49 24.57 -10.60
CA ALA A 572 24.98 25.63 -9.71
C ALA A 572 24.29 25.61 -8.34
N LEU A 573 22.99 25.29 -8.30
CA LEU A 573 22.26 25.10 -7.05
C LEU A 573 22.76 23.87 -6.28
N ASP A 574 23.04 22.77 -6.98
CA ASP A 574 23.63 21.57 -6.39
C ASP A 574 25.03 21.85 -5.80
N GLU A 575 25.86 22.65 -6.47
CA GLU A 575 27.14 23.13 -5.92
C GLU A 575 26.95 24.00 -4.67
N LEU A 576 25.99 24.92 -4.68
CA LEU A 576 25.70 25.76 -3.51
C LEU A 576 25.24 24.91 -2.32
N ILE A 577 24.37 23.93 -2.55
CA ILE A 577 23.96 22.98 -1.52
C ILE A 577 25.17 22.18 -1.04
N HIS A 578 26.08 21.80 -1.94
CA HIS A 578 27.31 21.12 -1.58
C HIS A 578 28.23 21.97 -0.70
N GLU A 579 28.37 23.27 -1.00
CA GLU A 579 29.14 24.21 -0.20
C GLU A 579 28.56 24.31 1.22
N HIS A 580 27.24 24.41 1.34
CA HIS A 580 26.53 24.52 2.61
C HIS A 580 26.16 23.18 3.26
N ARG A 581 26.58 22.03 2.70
CA ARG A 581 26.10 20.70 3.11
C ARG A 581 26.30 20.38 4.59
N ALA A 582 27.33 20.95 5.21
CA ALA A 582 27.68 20.76 6.62
C ALA A 582 27.10 21.85 7.53
N THR A 583 26.26 22.74 7.01
CA THR A 583 25.57 23.77 7.80
C THR A 583 24.41 23.12 8.55
N PRO A 584 24.33 23.26 9.89
CA PRO A 584 23.19 22.78 10.67
C PRO A 584 21.92 23.55 10.32
N ILE A 585 20.80 22.83 10.18
CA ILE A 585 19.46 23.37 9.99
C ILE A 585 18.47 22.67 10.92
N THR A 586 17.38 23.36 11.28
CA THR A 586 16.27 22.77 12.03
C THR A 586 15.16 22.35 11.08
N VAL A 587 14.71 21.11 11.18
CA VAL A 587 13.62 20.53 10.37
C VAL A 587 12.56 19.91 11.29
N LYS A 588 11.31 19.84 10.80
CA LYS A 588 10.23 19.17 11.53
C LYS A 588 10.18 17.67 11.17
N THR A 589 10.06 16.80 12.17
CA THR A 589 9.84 15.35 11.97
C THR A 589 8.39 15.07 11.57
N TRP A 590 8.10 13.83 11.13
CA TRP A 590 6.74 13.39 10.82
C TRP A 590 5.78 13.43 12.03
N GLN A 591 6.33 13.47 13.25
CA GLN A 591 5.59 13.63 14.51
C GLN A 591 5.39 15.11 14.90
N GLY A 592 5.95 16.05 14.13
CA GLY A 592 5.86 17.50 14.36
C GLY A 592 6.91 18.07 15.31
N GLU A 593 7.90 17.28 15.73
CA GLU A 593 8.99 17.71 16.62
C GLU A 593 10.12 18.38 15.83
N ASP A 594 10.86 19.32 16.46
CA ASP A 594 12.06 19.92 15.87
C ASP A 594 13.25 18.98 15.99
N GLN A 595 13.97 18.77 14.90
CA GLN A 595 15.20 18.01 14.83
C GLN A 595 16.28 18.84 14.12
N GLU A 596 17.48 18.89 14.69
CA GLU A 596 18.64 19.45 14.02
C GLU A 596 19.26 18.41 13.08
N THR A 597 19.58 18.81 11.85
CA THR A 597 20.29 17.98 10.86
C THR A 597 21.22 18.85 10.02
N LEU A 598 22.16 18.24 9.29
CA LEU A 598 22.97 18.96 8.31
C LEU A 598 22.19 19.11 7.00
N LEU A 599 22.33 20.25 6.31
CA LEU A 599 21.64 20.50 5.05
C LEU A 599 21.79 19.33 4.06
N GLY A 600 23.01 18.81 3.87
CA GLY A 600 23.28 17.72 2.94
C GLY A 600 22.55 16.41 3.25
N ASN A 601 22.05 16.24 4.48
CA ASN A 601 21.31 15.07 4.94
C ASN A 601 19.79 15.30 5.00
N ALA A 602 19.32 16.49 4.60
CA ALA A 602 17.93 16.90 4.80
C ALA A 602 16.97 16.51 3.66
N ALA A 603 17.36 15.60 2.75
CA ALA A 603 16.61 15.28 1.53
C ALA A 603 15.09 15.08 1.75
N TYR A 604 14.70 14.26 2.73
CA TYR A 604 13.29 13.95 3.01
C TYR A 604 12.64 14.87 4.05
N THR A 605 13.44 15.66 4.77
CA THR A 605 12.97 16.51 5.89
C THR A 605 13.00 17.99 5.57
N PHE A 606 13.62 18.41 4.46
CA PHE A 606 13.64 19.79 4.02
C PHE A 606 12.22 20.27 3.69
N ALA A 607 11.84 21.42 4.24
CA ALA A 607 10.48 21.91 4.20
C ALA A 607 10.00 22.18 2.77
N PHE A 608 8.77 21.80 2.48
CA PHE A 608 8.03 22.27 1.31
C PHE A 608 7.35 23.60 1.59
N SER A 609 7.23 24.43 0.56
CA SER A 609 6.35 25.60 0.60
C SER A 609 4.91 25.18 0.30
N HIS A 610 3.97 25.57 1.17
CA HIS A 610 2.54 25.36 0.94
C HIS A 610 1.91 26.59 0.29
N PHE A 611 1.44 26.44 -0.95
CA PHE A 611 0.85 27.54 -1.73
C PHE A 611 -0.43 28.12 -1.15
N ASN A 612 -1.12 27.40 -0.25
CA ASN A 612 -2.37 27.85 0.38
C ASN A 612 -2.15 28.69 1.65
N THR A 613 -0.91 28.81 2.13
CA THR A 613 -0.54 29.60 3.32
C THR A 613 0.14 30.89 2.87
N PRO A 614 -0.11 32.07 3.49
CA PRO A 614 0.62 33.30 3.15
C PRO A 614 2.15 33.12 3.18
N ILE A 615 2.87 33.71 2.22
CA ILE A 615 4.33 33.51 2.09
C ILE A 615 5.09 34.00 3.34
N ASP A 616 4.63 35.07 3.97
CA ASP A 616 5.25 35.62 5.18
C ASP A 616 5.23 34.65 6.37
N GLU A 617 4.17 33.83 6.47
CA GLU A 617 4.06 32.79 7.51
C GLU A 617 4.96 31.59 7.18
N GLU A 618 5.01 31.21 5.90
CA GLU A 618 5.79 30.07 5.41
C GLU A 618 7.31 30.33 5.47
N LEU A 619 7.76 31.56 5.29
CA LEU A 619 9.18 31.91 5.28
C LEU A 619 9.91 31.57 6.58
N THR A 620 9.19 31.46 7.70
CA THR A 620 9.75 31.00 8.99
C THR A 620 10.22 29.54 8.94
N ARG A 621 9.77 28.77 7.93
CA ARG A 621 10.07 27.35 7.74
C ARG A 621 11.16 27.09 6.71
N LEU A 622 11.63 28.12 5.99
CA LEU A 622 12.68 27.99 4.99
C LEU A 622 14.06 28.09 5.67
N PRO A 623 14.80 26.97 5.84
CA PRO A 623 16.11 27.02 6.45
C PRO A 623 17.11 27.69 5.50
N LEU A 624 18.08 28.43 6.03
CA LEU A 624 19.12 29.13 5.26
C LEU A 624 18.57 30.10 4.20
N ARG A 625 17.44 30.75 4.49
CA ARG A 625 16.78 31.71 3.60
C ARG A 625 17.76 32.71 2.97
N GLU A 626 18.61 33.32 3.77
CA GLU A 626 19.54 34.35 3.32
C GLU A 626 20.54 33.82 2.27
N VAL A 627 20.93 32.54 2.37
CA VAL A 627 21.82 31.89 1.39
C VAL A 627 21.13 31.80 0.03
N TRP A 628 19.87 31.37 0.02
CA TRP A 628 19.11 31.20 -1.22
C TRP A 628 18.81 32.55 -1.89
N GLU A 629 18.42 33.56 -1.09
CA GLU A 629 18.14 34.90 -1.60
C GLU A 629 19.41 35.56 -2.17
N GLN A 630 20.54 35.49 -1.44
CA GLN A 630 21.82 36.02 -1.92
C GLN A 630 22.32 35.30 -3.17
N TRP A 631 22.13 33.98 -3.26
CA TRP A 631 22.49 33.23 -4.46
C TRP A 631 21.69 33.73 -5.65
N VAL A 632 20.35 33.83 -5.54
CA VAL A 632 19.50 34.31 -6.63
C VAL A 632 19.92 35.70 -7.12
N GLU A 633 20.27 36.61 -6.22
CA GLU A 633 20.73 37.97 -6.53
C GLU A 633 22.11 38.03 -7.20
N SER A 634 22.97 37.04 -6.96
CA SER A 634 24.36 37.01 -7.43
C SER A 634 24.64 36.03 -8.57
N ARG A 635 23.62 35.34 -9.11
CA ARG A 635 23.74 34.40 -10.22
C ARG A 635 24.40 35.05 -11.44
N SER A 636 25.31 34.33 -12.08
CA SER A 636 25.93 34.76 -13.33
C SER A 636 24.92 34.71 -14.49
N GLY A 637 25.13 35.56 -15.51
CA GLY A 637 24.19 35.71 -16.61
C GLY A 637 23.98 34.45 -17.46
N ASP A 638 24.92 33.50 -17.44
CA ASP A 638 24.79 32.21 -18.13
C ASP A 638 23.86 31.21 -17.39
N LEU A 639 23.45 31.54 -16.17
CA LEU A 639 22.41 30.83 -15.42
C LEU A 639 21.02 31.40 -15.68
N LEU A 640 20.89 32.52 -16.39
CA LEU A 640 19.60 33.19 -16.59
C LEU A 640 19.11 32.94 -18.00
N ASP A 641 17.83 32.58 -18.13
CA ASP A 641 17.19 32.60 -19.44
C ASP A 641 16.83 34.05 -19.80
N ASP A 642 16.84 34.39 -21.09
CA ASP A 642 16.42 35.72 -21.58
C ASP A 642 14.96 36.05 -21.18
N ASP A 643 14.13 35.03 -20.96
CA ASP A 643 12.73 35.14 -20.53
C ASP A 643 12.55 35.04 -18.99
N GLY A 644 13.62 34.81 -18.24
CA GLY A 644 13.60 34.69 -16.77
C GLY A 644 12.94 33.43 -16.22
N LEU A 645 12.59 32.45 -17.08
CA LEU A 645 11.88 31.23 -16.68
C LEU A 645 12.82 30.07 -16.27
N GLU A 646 14.12 30.33 -16.09
CA GLU A 646 15.13 29.31 -15.80
C GLU A 646 14.84 28.52 -14.51
N LEU A 647 14.30 29.17 -13.46
CA LEU A 647 13.98 28.52 -12.19
C LEU A 647 12.81 27.55 -12.33
N VAL A 648 11.84 27.90 -13.17
CA VAL A 648 10.65 27.08 -13.46
C VAL A 648 11.05 25.86 -14.30
N ARG A 649 11.90 26.06 -15.31
CA ARG A 649 12.48 24.98 -16.10
C ARG A 649 13.37 24.06 -15.27
N ALA A 650 14.23 24.63 -14.41
CA ALA A 650 15.09 23.86 -13.51
C ALA A 650 14.25 23.05 -12.50
N GLN A 651 13.12 23.59 -12.02
CA GLN A 651 12.21 22.84 -11.15
C GLN A 651 11.62 21.61 -11.85
N TYR A 652 11.21 21.75 -13.11
CA TYR A 652 10.69 20.65 -13.92
C TYR A 652 11.75 19.55 -14.12
N GLU A 653 12.97 19.95 -14.49
CA GLU A 653 14.13 19.04 -14.64
C GLU A 653 14.45 18.32 -13.33
N ALA A 654 14.48 19.05 -12.20
CA ALA A 654 14.72 18.47 -10.88
C ALA A 654 13.63 17.47 -10.48
N TYR A 655 12.35 17.76 -10.79
CA TYR A 655 11.23 16.89 -10.48
C TYR A 655 11.28 15.58 -11.29
N ILE A 656 11.56 15.65 -12.58
CA ILE A 656 11.71 14.46 -13.44
C ILE A 656 12.87 13.59 -12.94
N TYR A 657 14.00 14.23 -12.63
CA TYR A 657 15.18 13.53 -12.12
C TYR A 657 14.93 12.84 -10.77
N ASP A 658 14.13 13.44 -9.88
CA ASP A 658 13.79 12.89 -8.55
C ASP A 658 12.77 11.74 -8.60
N THR A 659 11.87 11.71 -9.60
CA THR A 659 10.69 10.82 -9.57
C THR A 659 10.82 9.50 -10.32
N TYR A 660 11.67 9.36 -11.36
CA TYR A 660 11.78 8.10 -12.13
C TYR A 660 13.18 7.88 -12.73
N SER A 661 13.81 6.72 -12.48
CA SER A 661 15.13 6.38 -13.02
C SER A 661 15.15 5.48 -14.27
N TRP A 662 14.05 4.94 -14.82
CA TRP A 662 14.17 4.00 -15.96
C TRP A 662 13.03 3.94 -17.00
N GLN A 663 12.00 4.80 -16.98
CA GLN A 663 11.00 4.82 -18.07
C GLN A 663 10.50 6.26 -18.28
N HIS A 664 10.98 6.90 -19.34
CA HIS A 664 10.60 8.26 -19.68
C HIS A 664 9.47 8.23 -20.73
N PRO A 665 8.30 8.87 -20.52
CA PRO A 665 7.27 8.97 -21.57
C PRO A 665 7.73 9.73 -22.82
N LEU A 666 8.71 10.65 -22.70
CA LEU A 666 9.40 11.28 -23.85
C LEU A 666 10.58 10.45 -24.42
N ASP A 667 10.84 9.21 -23.99
CA ASP A 667 11.72 8.30 -24.77
C ASP A 667 11.18 8.10 -26.20
N ALA A 668 9.92 8.47 -26.44
CA ALA A 668 9.25 8.43 -27.74
C ALA A 668 9.53 9.62 -28.67
N THR A 669 10.11 10.75 -28.21
CA THR A 669 10.21 11.97 -29.05
C THR A 669 11.61 12.26 -29.62
N GLY A 670 12.63 11.49 -29.24
CA GLY A 670 13.92 11.43 -29.98
C GLY A 670 14.84 12.65 -29.92
N ASP A 671 14.42 13.75 -29.29
CA ASP A 671 15.24 14.95 -29.10
C ASP A 671 15.54 15.16 -27.61
N GLN A 672 16.61 14.54 -27.11
CA GLN A 672 17.30 15.07 -25.93
C GLN A 672 18.80 15.26 -26.23
N PRO A 673 19.39 16.39 -25.83
CA PRO A 673 20.84 16.48 -25.72
C PRO A 673 21.34 15.50 -24.65
N GLU A 674 22.49 14.87 -24.89
CA GLU A 674 23.20 13.92 -24.01
C GLU A 674 23.68 14.56 -22.68
N LEU A 675 22.80 15.20 -21.91
CA LEU A 675 23.11 15.72 -20.58
C LEU A 675 22.56 14.75 -19.54
N VAL A 676 23.34 13.70 -19.25
CA VAL A 676 23.17 12.91 -18.03
C VAL A 676 23.54 13.82 -16.85
N LEU A 677 22.57 14.58 -16.35
CA LEU A 677 22.69 15.36 -15.12
C LEU A 677 23.01 14.39 -13.97
N LYS A 678 24.12 14.59 -13.25
CA LYS A 678 24.43 13.86 -12.01
C LYS A 678 24.42 14.86 -10.85
N LEU A 679 23.26 15.05 -10.23
CA LEU A 679 23.12 15.91 -9.06
C LEU A 679 23.44 15.14 -7.78
N ARG A 680 24.16 15.77 -6.83
CA ARG A 680 24.47 15.20 -5.51
C ARG A 680 23.27 15.28 -4.56
N TYR A 681 22.45 16.32 -4.70
CA TYR A 681 21.35 16.63 -3.80
C TYR A 681 20.04 16.90 -4.58
N PRO A 682 19.57 15.97 -5.43
CA PRO A 682 18.42 16.21 -6.32
C PRO A 682 17.14 16.55 -5.56
N ALA A 683 16.86 15.85 -4.46
CA ALA A 683 15.71 16.12 -3.61
C ALA A 683 15.76 17.54 -3.00
N ILE A 684 16.94 17.99 -2.53
CA ILE A 684 17.10 19.33 -1.94
C ILE A 684 16.99 20.39 -3.03
N CYS A 685 17.60 20.18 -4.19
CA CYS A 685 17.48 21.08 -5.35
C CYS A 685 15.99 21.30 -5.71
N SER A 686 15.24 20.21 -5.86
CA SER A 686 13.80 20.25 -6.16
C SER A 686 13.00 21.05 -5.10
N ARG A 687 13.31 20.83 -3.82
CA ARG A 687 12.66 21.53 -2.70
C ARG A 687 13.02 23.01 -2.65
N VAL A 688 14.30 23.37 -2.82
CA VAL A 688 14.74 24.77 -2.84
C VAL A 688 14.16 25.49 -4.05
N LEU A 689 14.12 24.87 -5.23
CA LEU A 689 13.49 25.44 -6.42
C LEU A 689 11.98 25.70 -6.22
N ASN A 690 11.29 24.85 -5.44
CA ASN A 690 9.90 25.12 -5.05
C ASN A 690 9.75 26.42 -4.26
N TRP A 691 10.68 26.73 -3.36
CA TRP A 691 10.72 28.02 -2.67
C TRP A 691 11.10 29.16 -3.60
N LEU A 692 12.15 28.98 -4.40
CA LEU A 692 12.68 30.04 -5.26
C LEU A 692 11.70 30.48 -6.34
N VAL A 693 10.99 29.55 -6.99
CA VAL A 693 9.93 29.88 -7.96
C VAL A 693 8.81 30.69 -7.32
N ARG A 694 8.51 30.43 -6.04
CA ARG A 694 7.49 31.15 -5.29
C ARG A 694 7.97 32.54 -4.82
N LEU A 695 9.24 32.66 -4.44
CA LEU A 695 9.84 33.92 -3.98
C LEU A 695 10.17 34.87 -5.12
N TYR A 696 10.58 34.32 -6.25
CA TYR A 696 11.00 35.05 -7.44
C TYR A 696 10.17 34.60 -8.65
N PRO A 697 8.85 34.87 -8.64
CA PRO A 697 7.99 34.46 -9.75
C PRO A 697 8.38 35.22 -11.01
N ALA A 698 8.72 34.48 -12.07
CA ALA A 698 9.04 35.07 -13.36
C ALA A 698 7.76 35.63 -14.03
N PRO A 699 7.85 36.76 -14.75
CA PRO A 699 6.76 37.23 -15.60
C PRO A 699 6.33 36.12 -16.57
N ASN A 700 5.03 36.01 -16.82
CA ASN A 700 4.47 35.02 -17.75
C ASN A 700 4.71 33.54 -17.37
N THR A 701 5.11 33.22 -16.12
CA THR A 701 5.24 31.83 -15.65
C THR A 701 3.97 31.02 -15.91
N SER A 702 2.80 31.58 -15.64
CA SER A 702 1.52 30.91 -15.89
C SER A 702 1.30 30.64 -17.38
N ASP A 703 1.57 31.60 -18.26
CA ASP A 703 1.42 31.42 -19.70
C ASP A 703 2.38 30.38 -20.25
N TYR A 704 3.65 30.39 -19.78
CA TYR A 704 4.64 29.38 -20.10
C TYR A 704 4.19 27.97 -19.70
N LEU A 705 3.74 27.79 -18.45
CA LEU A 705 3.27 26.50 -17.95
C LEU A 705 2.03 26.01 -18.71
N LEU A 706 1.11 26.91 -19.05
CA LEU A 706 -0.05 26.61 -19.88
C LEU A 706 0.35 26.22 -21.30
N ASP A 707 1.30 26.92 -21.93
CA ASP A 707 1.81 26.60 -23.26
C ASP A 707 2.56 25.25 -23.25
N CYS A 708 3.30 24.92 -22.17
CA CYS A 708 3.93 23.61 -21.98
C CYS A 708 2.90 22.49 -21.85
N LEU A 709 1.86 22.71 -21.05
CA LEU A 709 0.76 21.77 -20.85
C LEU A 709 0.00 21.55 -22.16
N GLU A 710 -0.35 22.62 -22.87
CA GLU A 710 -1.03 22.57 -24.16
C GLU A 710 -0.18 21.83 -25.19
N THR A 711 1.12 22.11 -25.25
CA THR A 711 2.06 21.40 -26.13
C THR A 711 2.16 19.92 -25.78
N THR A 712 2.15 19.55 -24.50
CA THR A 712 2.18 18.16 -24.04
C THR A 712 0.90 17.44 -24.41
N TRP A 713 -0.27 18.06 -24.21
CA TRP A 713 -1.56 17.50 -24.62
C TRP A 713 -1.71 17.37 -26.13
N ALA A 714 -1.11 18.27 -26.91
CA ALA A 714 -1.08 18.18 -28.38
C ALA A 714 -0.31 16.95 -28.89
N GLN A 715 0.52 16.32 -28.06
CA GLN A 715 1.25 15.08 -28.40
C GLN A 715 0.47 13.80 -28.06
N ILE A 716 -0.64 13.90 -27.34
CA ILE A 716 -1.48 12.74 -27.02
C ILE A 716 -2.26 12.33 -28.28
N PRO A 717 -2.18 11.07 -28.75
CA PRO A 717 -2.93 10.62 -29.91
C PRO A 717 -4.44 10.81 -29.73
N HIS A 718 -5.14 11.23 -30.79
CA HIS A 718 -6.61 11.27 -30.77
C HIS A 718 -7.17 9.83 -30.74
N GLU A 719 -8.06 9.55 -29.78
CA GLU A 719 -8.88 8.33 -29.74
C GLU A 719 -9.98 8.31 -30.81
#